data_AF-A0A417QF23-F1
#
_entry.id   AF-A0A417QF23-F1
#
_cell.length_a   1.000
_cell.length_b   1.000
_cell.length_c   1.000
_cell.angle_alpha   90.00
_cell.angle_beta   90.00
_cell.angle_gamma   90.00
#
_symmetry.space_group_name_H-M   'P 1'
#
loop_
_entity.id
_entity.type
_entity.pdbx_description
1 polymer ?
#
loop_
_entity_poly.entity_id
_entity_poly.type
_entity_poly.pdbx_seq_one_letter_code
_entity_poly.pdbx_strand_id
1 'polypeptide(L)'
;MARKMKTMDGNQAAAHASYAYTEVAAIYPITPSSVMPEHVDEWATEGRKNIFGQTVQVTEMQSEAGAAGAVHGSLSAGALTTTFTASQGLLLMIPNLYKVAGEQLPGVFNVSARALASHALNIFGDHSDVYACRQTGAAMLCESSVQEVMDLTPVAHCAALKGKLPFINFFDGFRTSHEIQKIETWDYEDLKDLVDMDAIDEFRNHALNPNHPCQRGSAQNPDIFFQAREACNPYYDAMPAIVQEYMDKVNAKIGTDYKLFNYYGAADAEKVIIAMGSVCDTIEETIDYLTAAGEKVGVVKVRLYRPFCAQALIDAIPDTVKYINVLDRTKEPGAQGEPLYLDVVSALKGSKFDAIPVNGGRYGLGSKDTTPAQIVAVFENADKDRFTIGINDDVTNLSLEVGAPLVTTPEGTINCKFWGLGADGTVGANKNSIKIIGDNTDMYAQAYFDYDSKKSGGVTMSHLRFGKKPIKSTYLIHKANFVACHNPSYVNKYNMVQELVDGGTFLLNCSWDMEGLEKHLPGQVKAFIADHNIKFYTIDGIKIGKEIGLGGRINTVLQSAFFKLASIIPEEEAIDLMKKAAKATYGRKGDKIVQMNYDAIDAGAKQVVEIEVPESWKSCEDEGLFTPEVKGGKDDVVAFVKNVQSKVNAQEGNNLPVSTFTDYADGSTPSGSAAYEKRGIAVDIPVWQSENCIQCNRCAYVCPHAVIRPVALTEDELAKAPEGTKAIDMIGMPGMKFTMTVSAYDCTGCGSCVNVCPGKKGEKALVMANMEENAKEQDVFDFGREIEVKPEVVAKFKANTVKGSQFKQPLLEFSGACAGCGETPYAKLITQLFGDRMYIANATGCSSIWGNSSPSTPYTINEKGQGPAWSNSLFEDNAEFGYGMLLAQKAIRKRLKEEVEAVAASDKASEAAKAACQEYLDTFNCGVTNGDATDKLVAALDGCDCDTCKDIVKNKDFLAKKSQWIFGGDGWAYDIGFGGVDHVLASGEDINVMVFDTEVYSNTGGQSSKATKTGATAQFAAGGKETKKKDLASMAMSYGYVYVAQIAMGGDFNQTVKAISEAEAYPGPSLIIAYAPCINHGIKKGMSKAQTEEQLAVECGYWNNFRFNPAAEGNKFTLDSKEPKEEDYQAFLDGEVRYNALKRANPEKAARLFAKNEAEAMERYDYLKKLITLYGEE
;
A
#
# COMPACT_ATOMS: atom_id res chain seq x y z
N MET A 1 16.12 -39.13 -1.65
CA MET A 1 14.99 -39.17 -2.62
C MET A 1 14.90 -37.79 -3.26
N ALA A 2 14.40 -37.67 -4.49
CA ALA A 2 14.20 -36.35 -5.09
C ALA A 2 13.16 -35.56 -4.28
N ARG A 3 13.44 -34.30 -3.96
CA ARG A 3 12.51 -33.43 -3.23
C ARG A 3 11.30 -33.12 -4.12
N LYS A 4 10.16 -32.86 -3.49
CA LYS A 4 8.94 -32.52 -4.23
C LYS A 4 9.08 -31.14 -4.87
N MET A 5 8.78 -31.04 -6.16
CA MET A 5 8.68 -29.75 -6.85
C MET A 5 7.34 -29.09 -6.56
N LYS A 6 7.35 -27.77 -6.33
CA LYS A 6 6.15 -26.97 -6.16
C LYS A 6 6.38 -25.52 -6.58
N THR A 7 5.36 -24.91 -7.17
CA THR A 7 5.36 -23.50 -7.53
C THR A 7 4.93 -22.63 -6.35
N MET A 8 5.84 -21.85 -5.77
CA MET A 8 5.59 -20.96 -4.62
C MET A 8 6.44 -19.68 -4.67
N ASP A 9 6.09 -18.69 -3.85
CA ASP A 9 6.92 -17.49 -3.66
C ASP A 9 7.86 -17.61 -2.45
N GLY A 10 8.78 -16.65 -2.30
CA GLY A 10 9.74 -16.63 -1.19
C GLY A 10 9.07 -16.57 0.18
N ASN A 11 7.97 -15.82 0.33
CA ASN A 11 7.21 -15.78 1.58
C ASN A 11 6.65 -17.18 1.93
N GLN A 12 6.03 -17.88 0.98
CA GLN A 12 5.51 -19.22 1.21
C GLN A 12 6.63 -20.24 1.50
N ALA A 13 7.80 -20.10 0.87
CA ALA A 13 8.97 -20.92 1.14
C ALA A 13 9.48 -20.74 2.57
N ALA A 14 9.70 -19.50 3.00
CA ALA A 14 10.14 -19.16 4.35
C ALA A 14 9.13 -19.64 5.41
N ALA A 15 7.83 -19.38 5.19
CA ALA A 15 6.78 -19.83 6.08
C ALA A 15 6.75 -21.36 6.20
N HIS A 16 6.91 -22.10 5.09
CA HIS A 16 6.90 -23.57 5.09
C HIS A 16 8.04 -24.15 5.91
N ALA A 17 9.26 -23.65 5.71
CA ALA A 17 10.45 -24.08 6.44
C ALA A 17 10.41 -23.66 7.91
N SER A 18 10.02 -22.42 8.21
CA SER A 18 9.93 -21.90 9.58
C SER A 18 8.86 -22.60 10.42
N TYR A 19 7.70 -22.91 9.83
CA TYR A 19 6.60 -23.60 10.53
C TYR A 19 7.04 -24.95 11.13
N ALA A 20 7.97 -25.66 10.48
CA ALA A 20 8.47 -26.94 10.96
C ALA A 20 9.11 -26.84 12.36
N TYR A 21 9.85 -25.75 12.64
CA TYR A 21 10.62 -25.53 13.87
C TYR A 21 9.94 -24.61 14.88
N THR A 22 8.70 -24.20 14.61
CA THR A 22 8.02 -23.17 15.39
C THR A 22 6.96 -23.78 16.30
N GLU A 23 6.96 -23.42 17.58
CA GLU A 23 5.86 -23.70 18.52
C GLU A 23 4.92 -22.49 18.63
N VAL A 24 5.49 -21.27 18.69
CA VAL A 24 4.76 -20.00 18.81
C VAL A 24 5.18 -19.04 17.69
N ALA A 25 4.22 -18.32 17.10
CA ALA A 25 4.47 -17.22 16.17
C ALA A 25 3.74 -15.96 16.66
N ALA A 26 4.48 -14.98 17.19
CA ALA A 26 3.93 -13.68 17.55
C ALA A 26 4.13 -12.69 16.40
N ILE A 27 3.05 -12.12 15.87
CA ILE A 27 3.06 -11.49 14.55
C ILE A 27 2.36 -10.13 14.55
N TYR A 28 2.67 -9.32 13.54
CA TYR A 28 1.94 -8.12 13.16
C TYR A 28 2.07 -7.92 11.64
N PRO A 29 1.03 -7.49 10.92
CA PRO A 29 1.10 -7.38 9.47
C PRO A 29 1.83 -6.13 8.98
N ILE A 30 2.80 -6.33 8.11
CA ILE A 30 3.44 -5.26 7.34
C ILE A 30 3.83 -5.77 5.95
N THR A 31 3.51 -5.02 4.90
CA THR A 31 3.94 -5.36 3.53
C THR A 31 5.47 -5.26 3.42
N PRO A 32 6.18 -6.18 2.74
CA PRO A 32 5.69 -7.38 2.05
C PRO A 32 5.79 -8.68 2.87
N SER A 33 5.90 -8.63 4.19
CA SER A 33 6.06 -9.82 5.03
C SER A 33 4.75 -10.50 5.42
N SER A 34 3.60 -9.79 5.37
CA SER A 34 2.28 -10.28 5.82
C SER A 34 1.87 -11.65 5.26
N VAL A 35 2.30 -12.01 4.05
CA VAL A 35 1.96 -13.31 3.42
C VAL A 35 2.51 -14.50 4.22
N MET A 36 3.66 -14.33 4.89
CA MET A 36 4.25 -15.40 5.71
C MET A 36 3.33 -15.81 6.89
N PRO A 37 2.96 -14.91 7.82
CA PRO A 37 2.08 -15.27 8.92
C PRO A 37 0.67 -15.64 8.46
N GLU A 38 0.20 -15.13 7.32
CA GLU A 38 -1.08 -15.54 6.72
C GLU A 38 -1.08 -17.05 6.42
N HIS A 39 -0.03 -17.56 5.76
CA HIS A 39 0.11 -18.99 5.53
C HIS A 39 0.26 -19.80 6.82
N VAL A 40 0.98 -19.29 7.82
CA VAL A 40 1.13 -19.97 9.12
C VAL A 40 -0.24 -20.09 9.82
N ASP A 41 -1.05 -19.04 9.83
CA ASP A 41 -2.40 -19.04 10.42
C ASP A 41 -3.36 -19.98 9.68
N GLU A 42 -3.35 -19.93 8.34
CA GLU A 42 -4.13 -20.83 7.48
C GLU A 42 -3.78 -22.30 7.78
N TRP A 43 -2.49 -22.64 7.77
CA TRP A 43 -2.03 -24.01 8.00
C TRP A 43 -2.28 -24.50 9.43
N ALA A 44 -2.14 -23.64 10.44
CA ALA A 44 -2.49 -23.97 11.81
C ALA A 44 -3.98 -24.28 11.94
N THR A 45 -4.84 -23.47 11.29
CA THR A 45 -6.29 -23.68 11.22
C THR A 45 -6.66 -24.98 10.50
N GLU A 46 -5.92 -25.35 9.45
CA GLU A 46 -6.07 -26.61 8.73
C GLU A 46 -5.51 -27.83 9.47
N GLY A 47 -4.85 -27.62 10.63
CA GLY A 47 -4.33 -28.69 11.48
C GLY A 47 -2.95 -29.20 11.09
N ARG A 48 -2.18 -28.48 10.25
CA ARG A 48 -0.80 -28.83 9.88
C ARG A 48 0.07 -28.96 11.13
N LYS A 49 0.82 -30.04 11.22
CA LYS A 49 1.71 -30.31 12.37
C LYS A 49 3.14 -29.89 12.07
N ASN A 50 3.81 -29.28 13.05
CA ASN A 50 5.26 -29.05 13.07
C ASN A 50 6.00 -30.35 13.45
N ILE A 51 7.33 -30.31 13.57
CA ILE A 51 8.13 -31.52 13.90
C ILE A 51 7.87 -32.06 15.32
N PHE A 52 7.18 -31.29 16.17
CA PHE A 52 6.76 -31.66 17.52
C PHE A 52 5.35 -32.29 17.55
N GLY A 53 4.72 -32.47 16.39
CA GLY A 53 3.36 -33.03 16.29
C GLY A 53 2.25 -32.06 16.71
N GLN A 54 2.55 -30.76 16.82
CA GLN A 54 1.62 -29.71 17.24
C GLN A 54 1.33 -28.72 16.11
N THR A 55 0.19 -28.04 16.18
CA THR A 55 -0.08 -26.86 15.33
C THR A 55 0.65 -25.65 15.91
N VAL A 56 1.17 -24.76 15.07
CA VAL A 56 1.79 -23.51 15.54
C VAL A 56 0.73 -22.65 16.24
N GLN A 57 1.08 -22.09 17.40
CA GLN A 57 0.25 -21.09 18.06
C GLN A 57 0.56 -19.70 17.47
N VAL A 58 -0.34 -19.21 16.62
CA VAL A 58 -0.23 -17.87 16.02
C VAL A 58 -0.92 -16.85 16.93
N THR A 59 -0.31 -15.70 17.15
CA THR A 59 -0.87 -14.62 17.97
C THR A 59 -0.53 -13.27 17.36
N GLU A 60 -1.56 -12.56 16.90
CA GLU A 60 -1.47 -11.17 16.44
C GLU A 60 -1.35 -10.23 17.66
N MET A 61 -0.35 -9.34 17.61
CA MET A 61 -0.14 -8.30 18.62
C MET A 61 -0.67 -6.93 18.15
N GLN A 62 -0.59 -5.89 18.98
CA GLN A 62 -1.03 -4.54 18.61
C GLN A 62 -0.05 -3.79 17.70
N SER A 63 1.21 -4.23 17.65
CA SER A 63 2.30 -3.67 16.86
C SER A 63 3.48 -4.65 16.84
N GLU A 64 4.47 -4.43 15.97
CA GLU A 64 5.71 -5.20 15.95
C GLU A 64 6.51 -5.06 17.26
N ALA A 65 6.43 -3.92 17.95
CA ALA A 65 7.03 -3.79 19.28
C ALA A 65 6.41 -4.78 20.29
N GLY A 66 5.08 -4.94 20.24
CA GLY A 66 4.35 -5.94 21.02
C GLY A 66 4.70 -7.37 20.60
N ALA A 67 4.80 -7.63 19.29
CA ALA A 67 5.23 -8.93 18.77
C ALA A 67 6.63 -9.29 19.23
N ALA A 68 7.60 -8.38 19.17
CA ALA A 68 8.96 -8.62 19.63
C ALA A 68 9.04 -8.89 21.15
N GLY A 69 8.24 -8.18 21.95
CA GLY A 69 8.12 -8.46 23.38
C GLY A 69 7.51 -9.83 23.67
N ALA A 70 6.50 -10.24 22.90
CA ALA A 70 5.90 -11.57 22.99
C ALA A 70 6.88 -12.68 22.55
N VAL A 71 7.66 -12.45 21.48
CA VAL A 71 8.76 -13.35 21.07
C VAL A 71 9.75 -13.54 22.23
N HIS A 72 10.22 -12.44 22.81
CA HIS A 72 11.16 -12.46 23.93
C HIS A 72 10.60 -13.21 25.14
N GLY A 73 9.35 -12.94 25.54
CA GLY A 73 8.70 -13.64 26.65
C GLY A 73 8.53 -15.14 26.39
N SER A 74 8.10 -15.51 25.19
CA SER A 74 7.89 -16.90 24.77
C SER A 74 9.18 -17.71 24.74
N LEU A 75 10.26 -17.15 24.16
CA LEU A 75 11.59 -17.76 24.18
C LEU A 75 12.12 -17.91 25.61
N SER A 76 11.95 -16.87 26.45
CA SER A 76 12.39 -16.92 27.85
C SER A 76 11.68 -18.02 28.65
N ALA A 77 10.46 -18.38 28.27
CA ALA A 77 9.66 -19.45 28.86
C ALA A 77 9.87 -20.83 28.22
N GLY A 78 10.78 -20.95 27.24
CA GLY A 78 11.22 -22.24 26.70
C GLY A 78 10.45 -22.76 25.48
N ALA A 79 9.70 -21.89 24.78
CA ALA A 79 9.05 -22.23 23.52
C ALA A 79 9.83 -21.68 22.32
N LEU A 80 10.09 -22.51 21.30
CA LEU A 80 10.73 -22.07 20.06
C LEU A 80 9.79 -21.13 19.30
N THR A 81 10.23 -19.88 19.15
CA THR A 81 9.36 -18.79 18.71
C THR A 81 9.94 -18.06 17.50
N THR A 82 9.09 -17.83 16.51
CA THR A 82 9.40 -17.10 15.27
C THR A 82 8.57 -15.82 15.15
N THR A 83 8.98 -14.91 14.27
CA THR A 83 8.16 -13.77 13.83
C THR A 83 8.47 -13.40 12.39
N PHE A 84 7.61 -12.56 11.80
CA PHE A 84 7.68 -12.13 10.41
C PHE A 84 7.51 -10.61 10.33
N THR A 85 8.45 -9.89 9.74
CA THR A 85 8.42 -8.41 9.73
C THR A 85 9.21 -7.83 8.55
N ALA A 86 9.24 -6.51 8.42
CA ALA A 86 10.00 -5.74 7.44
C ALA A 86 10.07 -4.26 7.87
N SER A 87 10.97 -3.46 7.30
CA SER A 87 10.94 -1.99 7.33
C SER A 87 10.69 -1.39 8.72
N GLN A 88 9.70 -0.50 8.85
CA GLN A 88 9.28 0.15 10.09
C GLN A 88 8.99 -0.86 11.20
N GLY A 89 8.38 -1.99 10.85
CA GLY A 89 8.08 -3.05 11.80
C GLY A 89 9.34 -3.62 12.43
N LEU A 90 10.39 -3.86 11.63
CA LEU A 90 11.68 -4.32 12.15
C LEU A 90 12.35 -3.27 13.06
N LEU A 91 12.23 -1.98 12.74
CA LEU A 91 12.73 -0.91 13.63
C LEU A 91 12.08 -0.97 15.02
N LEU A 92 10.77 -1.21 15.10
CA LEU A 92 10.05 -1.35 16.36
C LEU A 92 10.47 -2.59 17.16
N MET A 93 11.11 -3.57 16.52
CA MET A 93 11.65 -4.77 17.18
C MET A 93 13.06 -4.58 17.75
N ILE A 94 13.81 -3.55 17.33
CA ILE A 94 15.21 -3.31 17.73
C ILE A 94 15.43 -3.41 19.25
N PRO A 95 14.62 -2.76 20.12
CA PRO A 95 14.85 -2.82 21.56
C PRO A 95 14.81 -4.25 22.12
N ASN A 96 13.89 -5.08 21.62
CA ASN A 96 13.80 -6.48 22.04
C ASN A 96 14.85 -7.37 21.35
N LEU A 97 15.30 -7.07 20.13
CA LEU A 97 16.40 -7.81 19.50
C LEU A 97 17.68 -7.76 20.35
N TYR A 98 18.01 -6.60 20.93
CA TYR A 98 19.11 -6.50 21.90
C TYR A 98 18.92 -7.39 23.13
N LYS A 99 17.69 -7.49 23.63
CA LYS A 99 17.35 -8.33 24.79
C LYS A 99 17.44 -9.82 24.45
N VAL A 100 16.84 -10.24 23.33
CA VAL A 100 16.85 -11.63 22.87
C VAL A 100 18.29 -12.09 22.59
N ALA A 101 19.12 -11.25 21.96
CA ALA A 101 20.53 -11.55 21.74
C ALA A 101 21.34 -11.57 23.04
N GLY A 102 21.17 -10.55 23.90
CA GLY A 102 21.88 -10.44 25.17
C GLY A 102 21.55 -11.56 26.17
N GLU A 103 20.34 -12.14 26.07
CA GLU A 103 19.91 -13.29 26.87
C GLU A 103 20.15 -14.65 26.17
N GLN A 104 20.83 -14.65 25.02
CA GLN A 104 21.23 -15.85 24.27
C GLN A 104 20.05 -16.75 23.90
N LEU A 105 18.97 -16.13 23.41
CA LEU A 105 17.72 -16.83 23.08
C LEU A 105 17.63 -17.17 21.58
N PRO A 106 17.24 -18.41 21.21
CA PRO A 106 17.31 -18.91 19.83
C PRO A 106 16.09 -18.52 18.98
N GLY A 107 15.75 -17.24 18.91
CA GLY A 107 14.63 -16.74 18.10
C GLY A 107 15.01 -16.55 16.61
N VAL A 108 14.06 -16.76 15.69
CA VAL A 108 14.25 -16.46 14.26
C VAL A 108 13.25 -15.41 13.80
N PHE A 109 13.77 -14.32 13.24
CA PHE A 109 13.02 -13.19 12.71
C PHE A 109 13.14 -13.27 11.20
N ASN A 110 12.07 -13.68 10.53
CA ASN A 110 12.02 -13.79 9.08
C ASN A 110 11.63 -12.45 8.47
N VAL A 111 12.52 -11.87 7.66
CA VAL A 111 12.40 -10.50 7.17
C VAL A 111 12.38 -10.46 5.65
N SER A 112 11.30 -9.95 5.08
CA SER A 112 11.29 -9.57 3.67
C SER A 112 11.78 -8.12 3.53
N ALA A 113 13.12 -7.98 3.41
CA ALA A 113 13.85 -6.72 3.55
C ALA A 113 13.26 -5.62 2.66
N ARG A 114 12.95 -4.47 3.28
CA ARG A 114 12.17 -3.37 2.69
C ARG A 114 12.74 -2.01 3.08
N ALA A 115 12.64 -1.06 2.14
CA ALA A 115 12.95 0.35 2.32
C ALA A 115 12.35 0.96 3.60
N LEU A 116 13.15 1.74 4.33
CA LEU A 116 12.68 2.60 5.41
C LEU A 116 12.07 3.90 4.85
N ALA A 117 10.99 4.37 5.48
CA ALA A 117 10.42 5.68 5.22
C ALA A 117 11.42 6.78 5.61
N SER A 118 11.78 7.63 4.65
CA SER A 118 12.73 8.74 4.82
C SER A 118 12.12 10.06 4.36
N HIS A 119 12.41 10.49 3.12
CA HIS A 119 11.68 11.58 2.45
C HIS A 119 10.28 11.14 1.99
N ALA A 120 10.08 9.83 1.79
CA ALA A 120 8.82 9.22 1.41
C ALA A 120 8.74 7.78 1.94
N LEU A 121 7.52 7.27 2.10
CA LEU A 121 7.24 5.86 2.33
C LEU A 121 7.55 5.06 1.05
N ASN A 122 8.18 3.89 1.19
CA ASN A 122 8.35 2.95 0.10
C ASN A 122 8.06 1.52 0.60
N ILE A 123 7.18 0.79 -0.09
CA ILE A 123 6.81 -0.59 0.29
C ILE A 123 7.76 -1.65 -0.25
N PHE A 124 8.64 -1.27 -1.16
CA PHE A 124 9.46 -2.16 -1.96
C PHE A 124 10.84 -2.46 -1.33
N GLY A 125 11.53 -3.45 -1.90
CA GLY A 125 12.66 -4.12 -1.30
C GLY A 125 13.99 -3.39 -1.42
N ASP A 126 14.64 -3.19 -0.29
CA ASP A 126 16.07 -2.90 -0.14
C ASP A 126 16.50 -3.32 1.28
N HIS A 127 17.78 -3.14 1.64
CA HIS A 127 18.36 -3.64 2.89
C HIS A 127 18.45 -2.57 4.00
N SER A 128 17.82 -1.41 3.84
CA SER A 128 17.92 -0.33 4.82
C SER A 128 17.41 -0.73 6.21
N ASP A 129 16.40 -1.60 6.28
CA ASP A 129 15.82 -2.11 7.52
C ASP A 129 16.74 -3.11 8.24
N VAL A 130 17.24 -4.14 7.53
CA VAL A 130 18.15 -5.14 8.11
C VAL A 130 19.48 -4.51 8.53
N TYR A 131 19.99 -3.53 7.78
CA TYR A 131 21.21 -2.80 8.16
C TYR A 131 21.01 -1.91 9.38
N ALA A 132 19.79 -1.42 9.66
CA ALA A 132 19.47 -0.70 10.89
C ALA A 132 19.50 -1.61 12.14
N CYS A 133 19.53 -2.94 11.96
CA CYS A 133 19.62 -3.93 13.04
C CYS A 133 21.00 -4.59 13.18
N ARG A 134 21.99 -4.26 12.34
CA ARG A 134 23.29 -4.95 12.27
C ARG A 134 24.10 -4.97 13.58
N GLN A 135 23.78 -4.05 14.49
CA GLN A 135 24.44 -3.85 15.78
C GLN A 135 23.69 -4.51 16.96
N THR A 136 22.51 -5.07 16.74
CA THR A 136 21.64 -5.63 17.80
C THR A 136 22.24 -6.86 18.48
N GLY A 137 23.19 -7.53 17.80
CA GLY A 137 23.75 -8.81 18.22
C GLY A 137 23.02 -10.02 17.65
N ALA A 138 22.00 -9.85 16.81
CA ALA A 138 21.45 -10.96 16.04
C ALA A 138 22.43 -11.40 14.94
N ALA A 139 22.49 -12.71 14.67
CA ALA A 139 23.09 -13.21 13.44
C ALA A 139 22.21 -12.82 12.24
N MET A 140 22.79 -12.65 11.05
CA MET A 140 22.08 -12.20 9.86
C MET A 140 22.43 -13.12 8.69
N LEU A 141 21.42 -13.84 8.19
CA LEU A 141 21.53 -14.76 7.07
C LEU A 141 20.70 -14.26 5.89
N CYS A 142 21.35 -14.05 4.75
CA CYS A 142 20.74 -13.58 3.51
C CYS A 142 20.53 -14.72 2.51
N GLU A 143 19.38 -14.73 1.86
CA GLU A 143 18.98 -15.73 0.85
C GLU A 143 18.72 -15.03 -0.50
N SER A 144 19.35 -15.49 -1.60
CA SER A 144 19.32 -14.78 -2.89
C SER A 144 18.17 -15.17 -3.83
N SER A 145 17.48 -16.28 -3.57
CA SER A 145 16.41 -16.78 -4.45
C SER A 145 15.33 -17.50 -3.66
N VAL A 146 14.18 -17.76 -4.31
CA VAL A 146 13.09 -18.54 -3.68
C VAL A 146 13.55 -19.94 -3.27
N GLN A 147 14.45 -20.56 -4.04
CA GLN A 147 15.04 -21.85 -3.68
C GLN A 147 16.00 -21.73 -2.49
N GLU A 148 16.85 -20.70 -2.46
CA GLU A 148 17.73 -20.46 -1.31
C GLU A 148 16.92 -20.20 -0.04
N VAL A 149 15.79 -19.50 -0.12
CA VAL A 149 14.87 -19.31 1.01
C VAL A 149 14.39 -20.65 1.57
N MET A 150 13.96 -21.57 0.70
CA MET A 150 13.58 -22.91 1.13
C MET A 150 14.75 -23.68 1.75
N ASP A 151 15.94 -23.57 1.16
CA ASP A 151 17.11 -24.37 1.54
C ASP A 151 17.77 -23.90 2.84
N LEU A 152 17.86 -22.59 3.06
CA LEU A 152 18.66 -21.97 4.12
C LEU A 152 17.86 -21.49 5.34
N THR A 153 16.55 -21.31 5.24
CA THR A 153 15.72 -21.00 6.43
C THR A 153 15.89 -22.05 7.54
N PRO A 154 15.97 -23.38 7.25
CA PRO A 154 16.32 -24.38 8.26
C PRO A 154 17.69 -24.16 8.92
N VAL A 155 18.69 -23.67 8.18
CA VAL A 155 20.02 -23.34 8.71
C VAL A 155 19.89 -22.27 9.78
N ALA A 156 19.13 -21.20 9.54
CA ALA A 156 18.89 -20.15 10.53
C ALA A 156 18.26 -20.71 11.83
N HIS A 157 17.23 -21.55 11.71
CA HIS A 157 16.57 -22.15 12.88
C HIS A 157 17.48 -23.09 13.68
N CYS A 158 18.18 -23.99 13.00
CA CYS A 158 19.05 -24.95 13.69
C CYS A 158 20.31 -24.28 14.26
N ALA A 159 20.90 -23.31 13.55
CA ALA A 159 22.05 -22.55 14.03
C ALA A 159 21.68 -21.61 15.20
N ALA A 160 20.51 -20.98 15.16
CA ALA A 160 20.02 -20.17 16.29
C ALA A 160 19.95 -20.99 17.58
N LEU A 161 19.38 -22.19 17.48
CA LEU A 161 19.26 -23.12 18.60
C LEU A 161 20.62 -23.59 19.13
N LYS A 162 21.47 -24.13 18.26
CA LYS A 162 22.77 -24.68 18.67
C LYS A 162 23.74 -23.59 19.15
N GLY A 163 23.75 -22.45 18.48
CA GLY A 163 24.64 -21.34 18.79
C GLY A 163 24.10 -20.35 19.83
N LYS A 164 22.85 -20.51 20.28
CA LYS A 164 22.20 -19.70 21.33
C LYS A 164 22.20 -18.20 21.01
N LEU A 165 21.98 -17.84 19.76
CA LEU A 165 21.81 -16.45 19.33
C LEU A 165 20.61 -16.35 18.40
N PRO A 166 19.89 -15.23 18.41
CA PRO A 166 18.80 -15.02 17.48
C PRO A 166 19.31 -14.76 16.06
N PHE A 167 18.48 -15.08 15.06
CA PHE A 167 18.74 -14.83 13.65
C PHE A 167 17.73 -13.83 13.08
N ILE A 168 18.24 -12.87 12.30
CA ILE A 168 17.49 -12.19 11.26
C ILE A 168 17.75 -12.98 9.97
N ASN A 169 16.76 -13.77 9.57
CA ASN A 169 16.78 -14.51 8.31
C ASN A 169 16.07 -13.67 7.26
N PHE A 170 16.75 -13.24 6.20
CA PHE A 170 16.19 -12.24 5.30
C PHE A 170 16.43 -12.49 3.81
N PHE A 171 15.51 -11.96 3.03
CA PHE A 171 15.48 -12.00 1.57
C PHE A 171 14.78 -10.75 1.04
N ASP A 172 15.04 -10.41 -0.23
CA ASP A 172 14.62 -9.12 -0.78
C ASP A 172 13.09 -9.03 -0.90
N GLY A 173 12.51 -7.98 -0.29
CA GLY A 173 11.09 -7.67 -0.36
C GLY A 173 10.63 -7.46 -1.80
N PHE A 174 9.47 -8.05 -2.14
CA PHE A 174 8.93 -8.21 -3.49
C PHE A 174 9.81 -9.06 -4.42
N ARG A 175 11.07 -8.66 -4.65
CA ARG A 175 11.95 -9.26 -5.65
C ARG A 175 12.20 -10.75 -5.43
N THR A 176 12.27 -11.18 -4.17
CA THR A 176 12.29 -12.60 -3.79
C THR A 176 11.00 -12.99 -3.08
N SER A 177 10.49 -12.13 -2.17
CA SER A 177 9.35 -12.49 -1.33
C SER A 177 8.04 -12.74 -2.10
N HIS A 178 7.85 -12.08 -3.25
CA HIS A 178 6.66 -12.19 -4.11
C HIS A 178 6.97 -12.75 -5.51
N GLU A 179 8.23 -13.03 -5.81
CA GLU A 179 8.57 -13.77 -7.02
C GLU A 179 8.14 -15.21 -6.83
N ILE A 180 7.30 -15.71 -7.74
CA ILE A 180 6.88 -17.10 -7.76
C ILE A 180 7.89 -17.87 -8.59
N GLN A 181 8.45 -18.94 -8.03
CA GLN A 181 9.28 -19.90 -8.75
C GLN A 181 8.80 -21.34 -8.53
N LYS A 182 9.06 -22.21 -9.50
CA LYS A 182 9.01 -23.66 -9.29
C LYS A 182 10.30 -24.11 -8.59
N ILE A 183 10.17 -24.53 -7.33
CA ILE A 183 11.30 -24.91 -6.47
C ILE A 183 11.12 -26.33 -5.94
N GLU A 184 12.22 -26.91 -5.46
CA GLU A 184 12.21 -28.11 -4.63
C GLU A 184 11.90 -27.76 -3.17
N THR A 185 11.06 -28.57 -2.50
CA THR A 185 10.59 -28.29 -1.13
C THR A 185 11.03 -29.35 -0.13
N TRP A 186 11.28 -28.94 1.11
CA TRP A 186 11.52 -29.87 2.21
C TRP A 186 10.26 -30.59 2.69
N ASP A 187 10.39 -31.89 3.00
CA ASP A 187 9.44 -32.59 3.85
C ASP A 187 9.80 -32.39 5.33
N TYR A 188 8.81 -32.40 6.23
CA TYR A 188 9.06 -32.11 7.65
C TYR A 188 9.84 -33.21 8.38
N GLU A 189 9.77 -34.46 7.90
CA GLU A 189 10.65 -35.53 8.39
C GLU A 189 12.11 -35.22 8.04
N ASP A 190 12.36 -34.68 6.84
CA ASP A 190 13.72 -34.31 6.46
C ASP A 190 14.27 -33.15 7.30
N LEU A 191 13.40 -32.19 7.65
CA LEU A 191 13.74 -31.06 8.52
C LEU A 191 13.96 -31.50 9.97
N LYS A 192 13.23 -32.50 10.43
CA LYS A 192 13.41 -33.09 11.76
C LYS A 192 14.78 -33.74 11.91
N ASP A 193 15.31 -34.37 10.87
CA ASP A 193 16.66 -34.94 10.89
C ASP A 193 17.78 -33.88 10.96
N LEU A 194 17.49 -32.62 10.59
CA LEU A 194 18.48 -31.54 10.62
C LEU A 194 18.68 -30.96 12.01
N VAL A 195 17.64 -30.94 12.86
CA VAL A 195 17.71 -30.28 14.17
C VAL A 195 18.43 -31.14 15.22
N ASP A 196 19.18 -30.49 16.10
CA ASP A 196 19.77 -31.14 17.27
C ASP A 196 18.75 -31.18 18.41
N MET A 197 18.22 -32.36 18.71
CA MET A 197 17.21 -32.55 19.76
C MET A 197 17.77 -32.30 21.16
N ASP A 198 19.06 -32.56 21.41
CA ASP A 198 19.69 -32.30 22.70
C ASP A 198 19.81 -30.79 22.95
N ALA A 199 20.02 -30.00 21.89
CA ALA A 199 20.01 -28.54 21.99
C ALA A 199 18.62 -27.96 22.34
N ILE A 200 17.54 -28.62 21.92
CA ILE A 200 16.17 -28.26 22.34
C ILE A 200 15.99 -28.50 23.84
N ASP A 201 16.45 -29.66 24.32
CA ASP A 201 16.37 -29.99 25.75
C ASP A 201 17.24 -29.04 26.59
N GLU A 202 18.41 -28.65 26.11
CA GLU A 202 19.24 -27.64 26.77
C GLU A 202 18.54 -26.27 26.84
N PHE A 203 17.95 -25.80 25.73
CA PHE A 203 17.19 -24.56 25.70
C PHE A 203 16.04 -24.56 26.71
N ARG A 204 15.28 -25.67 26.78
CA ARG A 204 14.16 -25.82 27.72
C ARG A 204 14.63 -25.88 29.17
N ASN A 205 15.72 -26.58 29.46
CA ASN A 205 16.32 -26.61 30.80
C ASN A 205 16.86 -25.25 31.22
N HIS A 206 17.26 -24.40 30.28
CA HIS A 206 17.68 -23.03 30.54
C HIS A 206 16.51 -22.06 30.72
N ALA A 207 15.27 -22.41 30.37
CA ALA A 207 14.13 -21.49 30.42
C ALA A 207 13.71 -21.08 31.84
N LEU A 208 12.97 -19.96 31.95
CA LEU A 208 12.34 -19.53 33.19
C LEU A 208 11.27 -20.56 33.63
N ASN A 209 11.46 -21.15 34.79
CA ASN A 209 10.52 -22.10 35.37
C ASN A 209 10.52 -21.99 36.91
N PRO A 210 9.36 -21.92 37.58
CA PRO A 210 9.30 -21.84 39.05
C PRO A 210 9.86 -23.08 39.77
N ASN A 211 10.01 -24.23 39.09
CA ASN A 211 10.62 -25.43 39.66
C ASN A 211 12.16 -25.38 39.69
N HIS A 212 12.78 -24.49 38.90
CA HIS A 212 14.22 -24.22 38.89
C HIS A 212 14.45 -22.73 38.55
N PRO A 213 14.01 -21.82 39.43
CA PRO A 213 13.90 -20.40 39.10
C PRO A 213 15.29 -19.76 38.91
N CYS A 214 15.38 -18.82 37.98
CA CYS A 214 16.51 -17.91 37.84
C CYS A 214 16.01 -16.46 37.65
N GLN A 215 16.92 -15.50 37.73
CA GLN A 215 16.64 -14.08 37.49
C GLN A 215 17.35 -13.63 36.21
N ARG A 216 16.66 -12.86 35.37
CA ARG A 216 17.19 -12.29 34.11
C ARG A 216 16.83 -10.82 34.00
N GLY A 217 17.59 -10.08 33.17
CA GLY A 217 17.35 -8.66 32.94
C GLY A 217 17.61 -7.77 34.16
N SER A 218 18.63 -8.07 34.96
CA SER A 218 19.00 -7.24 36.11
C SER A 218 19.50 -5.86 35.69
N ALA A 219 19.41 -4.89 36.61
CA ALA A 219 20.13 -3.63 36.50
C ALA A 219 21.56 -3.83 37.03
N GLN A 220 22.57 -3.46 36.23
CA GLN A 220 23.98 -3.61 36.59
C GLN A 220 24.68 -2.25 36.64
N ASN A 221 25.58 -2.09 37.60
CA ASN A 221 26.44 -0.92 37.74
C ASN A 221 27.67 -1.03 36.82
N PRO A 222 28.45 0.05 36.66
CA PRO A 222 29.67 0.05 35.82
C PRO A 222 30.77 -0.92 36.27
N ASP A 223 30.73 -1.41 37.51
CA ASP A 223 31.73 -2.33 38.09
C ASP A 223 31.71 -3.74 37.49
N ILE A 224 30.57 -4.18 36.93
CA ILE A 224 30.42 -5.51 36.33
C ILE A 224 29.80 -5.52 34.92
N PHE A 225 29.12 -4.45 34.49
CA PHE A 225 28.38 -4.46 33.23
C PHE A 225 29.25 -4.77 32.01
N PHE A 226 30.44 -4.17 31.92
CA PHE A 226 31.32 -4.38 30.78
C PHE A 226 31.82 -5.83 30.73
N GLN A 227 32.28 -6.37 31.87
CA GLN A 227 32.74 -7.76 31.97
C GLN A 227 31.62 -8.75 31.62
N ALA A 228 30.40 -8.50 32.09
CA ALA A 228 29.23 -9.33 31.77
C ALA A 228 28.83 -9.23 30.29
N ARG A 229 28.96 -8.04 29.67
CA ARG A 229 28.64 -7.84 28.25
C ARG A 229 29.60 -8.58 27.33
N GLU A 230 30.88 -8.64 27.66
CA GLU A 230 31.93 -9.37 26.90
C GLU A 230 31.86 -10.89 27.10
N ALA A 231 31.15 -11.37 28.13
CA ALA A 231 31.02 -12.81 28.40
C ALA A 231 30.28 -13.57 27.28
N CYS A 232 29.59 -12.89 26.37
CA CYS A 232 28.94 -13.51 25.22
C CYS A 232 29.90 -13.86 24.06
N ASN A 233 31.13 -13.34 24.05
CA ASN A 233 32.03 -13.45 22.90
C ASN A 233 32.22 -14.89 22.38
N PRO A 234 32.39 -15.93 23.22
CA PRO A 234 32.56 -17.30 22.73
C PRO A 234 31.40 -17.82 21.87
N TYR A 235 30.17 -17.34 22.11
CA TYR A 235 28.99 -17.74 21.32
C TYR A 235 29.01 -17.10 19.92
N TYR A 236 29.45 -15.84 19.84
CA TYR A 236 29.61 -15.14 18.56
C TYR A 236 30.79 -15.69 17.75
N ASP A 237 31.91 -15.99 18.41
CA ASP A 237 33.11 -16.56 17.77
C ASP A 237 32.83 -17.95 17.19
N ALA A 238 32.00 -18.75 17.86
CA ALA A 238 31.62 -20.09 17.40
C ALA A 238 30.57 -20.08 16.28
N MET A 239 29.76 -19.03 16.17
CA MET A 239 28.59 -19.00 15.29
C MET A 239 28.90 -19.25 13.80
N PRO A 240 29.94 -18.64 13.18
CA PRO A 240 30.27 -18.92 11.78
C PRO A 240 30.47 -20.42 11.49
N ALA A 241 31.16 -21.14 12.37
CA ALA A 241 31.38 -22.58 12.22
C ALA A 241 30.08 -23.38 12.38
N ILE A 242 29.20 -22.97 13.30
CA ILE A 242 27.88 -23.60 13.50
C ILE A 242 27.00 -23.41 12.26
N VAL A 243 26.98 -22.22 11.68
CA VAL A 243 26.24 -21.95 10.43
C VAL A 243 26.79 -22.80 9.29
N GLN A 244 28.12 -22.86 9.13
CA GLN A 244 28.74 -23.71 8.11
C GLN A 244 28.41 -25.18 8.31
N GLU A 245 28.40 -25.69 9.55
CA GLU A 245 27.99 -27.07 9.85
C GLU A 245 26.59 -27.38 9.33
N TYR A 246 25.62 -26.49 9.57
CA TYR A 246 24.25 -26.70 9.10
C TYR A 246 24.09 -26.51 7.60
N MET A 247 24.85 -25.59 6.98
CA MET A 247 24.95 -25.52 5.52
C MET A 247 25.51 -26.83 4.95
N ASP A 248 26.55 -27.42 5.57
CA ASP A 248 27.14 -28.68 5.13
C ASP A 248 26.18 -29.85 5.27
N LYS A 249 25.32 -29.88 6.30
CA LYS A 249 24.23 -30.86 6.43
C LYS A 249 23.20 -30.73 5.32
N VAL A 250 22.81 -29.49 4.97
CA VAL A 250 21.95 -29.23 3.82
C VAL A 250 22.63 -29.71 2.53
N ASN A 251 23.89 -29.31 2.30
CA ASN A 251 24.72 -29.70 1.16
C ASN A 251 24.79 -31.22 0.99
N ALA A 252 25.07 -31.96 2.06
CA ALA A 252 25.12 -33.42 2.02
C ALA A 252 23.77 -34.05 1.64
N LYS A 253 22.65 -33.40 1.99
CA LYS A 253 21.30 -33.92 1.78
C LYS A 253 20.77 -33.63 0.37
N ILE A 254 21.09 -32.47 -0.20
CA ILE A 254 20.53 -32.01 -1.50
C ILE A 254 21.58 -31.80 -2.60
N GLY A 255 22.87 -32.02 -2.33
CA GLY A 255 23.93 -31.95 -3.33
C GLY A 255 24.33 -30.52 -3.71
N THR A 256 24.11 -29.55 -2.82
CA THR A 256 24.54 -28.15 -2.95
C THR A 256 25.93 -27.92 -2.33
N ASP A 257 26.45 -26.69 -2.42
CA ASP A 257 27.73 -26.28 -1.78
C ASP A 257 27.58 -24.95 -1.03
N TYR A 258 26.47 -24.69 -0.33
CA TYR A 258 26.28 -23.46 0.45
C TYR A 258 27.42 -23.21 1.44
N LYS A 259 27.93 -21.98 1.47
CA LYS A 259 28.98 -21.49 2.37
C LYS A 259 28.60 -20.14 2.93
N LEU A 260 29.31 -19.70 3.97
CA LEU A 260 29.16 -18.34 4.51
C LEU A 260 29.32 -17.27 3.41
N PHE A 261 30.29 -17.50 2.54
CA PHE A 261 30.57 -16.76 1.31
C PHE A 261 30.82 -17.79 0.20
N ASN A 262 30.07 -17.76 -0.90
CA ASN A 262 30.38 -18.56 -2.09
C ASN A 262 30.81 -17.69 -3.23
N TYR A 263 31.87 -18.13 -3.88
CA TYR A 263 32.32 -17.64 -5.16
C TYR A 263 31.60 -18.33 -6.32
N TYR A 264 31.32 -17.57 -7.38
CA TYR A 264 30.90 -18.06 -8.68
C TYR A 264 31.56 -17.25 -9.79
N GLY A 265 32.09 -17.92 -10.82
CA GLY A 265 32.69 -17.28 -11.99
C GLY A 265 33.99 -17.93 -12.44
N ALA A 266 34.78 -17.21 -13.23
CA ALA A 266 36.05 -17.71 -13.75
C ALA A 266 37.03 -18.03 -12.60
N ALA A 267 37.71 -19.17 -12.63
CA ALA A 267 38.68 -19.52 -11.59
C ALA A 267 39.87 -18.54 -11.53
N ASP A 268 40.16 -17.87 -12.65
CA ASP A 268 41.18 -16.85 -12.82
C ASP A 268 40.58 -15.44 -13.01
N ALA A 269 39.43 -15.15 -12.37
CA ALA A 269 38.79 -13.85 -12.46
C ALA A 269 39.71 -12.70 -12.04
N GLU A 270 39.67 -11.62 -12.80
CA GLU A 270 40.41 -10.38 -12.52
C GLU A 270 39.48 -9.30 -11.93
N LYS A 271 38.17 -9.42 -12.15
CA LYS A 271 37.14 -8.46 -11.76
C LYS A 271 36.12 -9.18 -10.88
N VAL A 272 35.97 -8.79 -9.62
CA VAL A 272 35.04 -9.46 -8.69
C VAL A 272 34.01 -8.50 -8.15
N ILE A 273 32.74 -8.91 -8.15
CA ILE A 273 31.66 -8.23 -7.43
C ILE A 273 31.44 -8.94 -6.09
N ILE A 274 31.25 -8.18 -5.01
CA ILE A 274 30.75 -8.71 -3.72
C ILE A 274 29.37 -8.13 -3.49
N ALA A 275 28.37 -9.00 -3.34
CA ALA A 275 26.98 -8.58 -3.23
C ALA A 275 26.16 -9.54 -2.33
N MET A 276 24.96 -9.09 -1.99
CA MET A 276 24.04 -9.82 -1.11
C MET A 276 22.60 -9.73 -1.66
N GLY A 277 21.80 -10.77 -1.42
CA GLY A 277 20.40 -10.83 -1.86
C GLY A 277 20.24 -11.15 -3.35
N SER A 278 19.08 -10.82 -3.90
CA SER A 278 18.60 -11.30 -5.22
C SER A 278 19.42 -10.87 -6.42
N VAL A 279 20.21 -9.80 -6.29
CA VAL A 279 21.10 -9.34 -7.37
C VAL A 279 22.14 -10.39 -7.73
N CYS A 280 22.50 -11.27 -6.78
CA CYS A 280 23.51 -12.29 -6.99
C CYS A 280 23.14 -13.29 -8.09
N ASP A 281 21.85 -13.54 -8.29
CA ASP A 281 21.36 -14.42 -9.37
C ASP A 281 21.41 -13.71 -10.73
N THR A 282 21.10 -12.41 -10.78
CA THR A 282 21.30 -11.58 -11.98
C THR A 282 22.78 -11.45 -12.34
N ILE A 283 23.67 -11.30 -11.34
CA ILE A 283 25.12 -11.25 -11.56
C ILE A 283 25.62 -12.59 -12.09
N GLU A 284 25.17 -13.70 -11.52
CA GLU A 284 25.52 -15.05 -11.99
C GLU A 284 25.10 -15.28 -13.45
N GLU A 285 23.86 -14.92 -13.81
CA GLU A 285 23.40 -14.98 -15.20
C GLU A 285 24.24 -14.09 -16.14
N THR A 286 24.67 -12.91 -15.67
CA THR A 286 25.53 -12.01 -16.45
C THR A 286 26.95 -12.58 -16.60
N ILE A 287 27.48 -13.23 -15.56
CA ILE A 287 28.78 -13.92 -15.61
C ILE A 287 28.75 -15.05 -16.64
N ASP A 288 27.67 -15.84 -16.70
CA ASP A 288 27.51 -16.90 -17.72
C ASP A 288 27.62 -16.32 -19.14
N TYR A 289 26.98 -15.17 -19.38
CA TYR A 289 27.06 -14.46 -20.66
C TYR A 289 28.48 -13.94 -20.97
N LEU A 290 29.12 -13.29 -20.00
CA LEU A 290 30.45 -12.67 -20.18
C LEU A 290 31.58 -13.70 -20.30
N THR A 291 31.53 -14.77 -19.52
CA THR A 291 32.54 -15.84 -19.56
C THR A 291 32.47 -16.63 -20.87
N ALA A 292 31.27 -16.78 -21.46
CA ALA A 292 31.12 -17.31 -22.82
C ALA A 292 31.82 -16.42 -23.88
N ALA A 293 31.99 -15.13 -23.61
CA ALA A 293 32.77 -14.19 -24.42
C ALA A 293 34.27 -14.11 -24.03
N GLY A 294 34.71 -14.90 -23.04
CA GLY A 294 36.10 -14.96 -22.58
C GLY A 294 36.49 -13.96 -21.49
N GLU A 295 35.53 -13.23 -20.92
CA GLU A 295 35.78 -12.29 -19.82
C GLU A 295 36.09 -13.01 -18.50
N LYS A 296 36.98 -12.40 -17.70
CA LYS A 296 37.48 -12.94 -16.43
C LYS A 296 36.78 -12.29 -15.24
N VAL A 297 35.51 -12.64 -15.05
CA VAL A 297 34.61 -12.05 -14.07
C VAL A 297 34.14 -13.07 -13.03
N GLY A 298 33.82 -12.59 -11.83
CA GLY A 298 33.27 -13.42 -10.76
C GLY A 298 32.46 -12.64 -9.72
N VAL A 299 31.73 -13.36 -8.88
CA VAL A 299 30.96 -12.82 -7.77
C VAL A 299 31.21 -13.62 -6.50
N VAL A 300 31.37 -12.92 -5.37
CA VAL A 300 31.24 -13.53 -4.03
C VAL A 300 29.88 -13.14 -3.48
N LYS A 301 28.98 -14.11 -3.34
CA LYS A 301 27.67 -13.87 -2.71
C LYS A 301 27.79 -14.03 -1.19
N VAL A 302 27.32 -13.04 -0.45
CA VAL A 302 27.34 -13.03 1.02
C VAL A 302 26.08 -13.72 1.54
N ARG A 303 26.23 -14.79 2.32
CA ARG A 303 25.09 -15.47 2.99
C ARG A 303 25.05 -15.04 4.44
N LEU A 304 26.09 -15.40 5.21
CA LEU A 304 26.19 -14.97 6.60
C LEU A 304 26.83 -13.58 6.67
N TYR A 305 26.00 -12.55 6.78
CA TYR A 305 26.47 -11.17 6.94
C TYR A 305 26.91 -10.88 8.38
N ARG A 306 26.24 -11.46 9.38
CA ARG A 306 26.63 -11.36 10.79
C ARG A 306 26.53 -12.72 11.49
N PRO A 307 27.53 -13.11 12.30
CA PRO A 307 28.85 -12.49 12.44
C PRO A 307 29.66 -12.54 11.14
N PHE A 308 30.39 -11.46 10.84
CA PHE A 308 31.13 -11.33 9.58
C PHE A 308 32.47 -12.08 9.66
N CYS A 309 32.60 -13.21 8.94
CA CYS A 309 33.82 -14.02 8.97
C CYS A 309 34.83 -13.56 7.90
N ALA A 310 35.76 -12.69 8.28
CA ALA A 310 36.75 -12.12 7.35
C ALA A 310 37.58 -13.20 6.62
N GLN A 311 37.98 -14.28 7.32
CA GLN A 311 38.76 -15.34 6.70
C GLN A 311 37.96 -16.10 5.63
N ALA A 312 36.68 -16.40 5.89
CA ALA A 312 35.83 -17.08 4.91
C ALA A 312 35.59 -16.22 3.65
N LEU A 313 35.53 -14.89 3.80
CA LEU A 313 35.52 -13.98 2.65
C LEU A 313 36.83 -14.05 1.86
N ILE A 314 37.98 -13.91 2.54
CA ILE A 314 39.31 -13.96 1.91
C ILE A 314 39.50 -15.28 1.14
N ASP A 315 39.06 -16.39 1.71
CA ASP A 315 39.19 -17.72 1.10
C ASP A 315 38.29 -17.89 -0.14
N ALA A 316 37.20 -17.13 -0.24
CA ALA A 316 36.30 -17.15 -1.39
C ALA A 316 36.81 -16.31 -2.57
N ILE A 317 37.70 -15.33 -2.35
CA ILE A 317 38.19 -14.44 -3.41
C ILE A 317 39.32 -15.13 -4.19
N PRO A 318 39.27 -15.18 -5.55
CA PRO A 318 40.37 -15.71 -6.36
C PRO A 318 41.66 -14.89 -6.23
N ASP A 319 42.81 -15.58 -6.22
CA ASP A 319 44.14 -14.95 -6.11
C ASP A 319 44.48 -13.98 -7.25
N THR A 320 43.78 -14.10 -8.38
CA THR A 320 44.00 -13.32 -9.61
C THR A 320 43.25 -11.99 -9.64
N VAL A 321 42.43 -11.69 -8.62
CA VAL A 321 41.62 -10.47 -8.60
C VAL A 321 42.51 -9.23 -8.67
N LYS A 322 42.09 -8.25 -9.48
CA LYS A 322 42.77 -6.97 -9.67
C LYS A 322 42.00 -5.79 -9.10
N TYR A 323 40.67 -5.86 -9.03
CA TYR A 323 39.82 -4.90 -8.32
C TYR A 323 38.48 -5.53 -7.93
N ILE A 324 37.87 -4.97 -6.90
CA ILE A 324 36.62 -5.45 -6.29
C ILE A 324 35.59 -4.32 -6.29
N ASN A 325 34.38 -4.61 -6.76
CA ASN A 325 33.23 -3.72 -6.62
C ASN A 325 32.24 -4.32 -5.61
N VAL A 326 31.94 -3.60 -4.53
CA VAL A 326 30.97 -4.03 -3.51
C VAL A 326 29.64 -3.35 -3.78
N LEU A 327 28.55 -4.12 -3.84
CA LEU A 327 27.20 -3.61 -4.07
C LEU A 327 26.36 -3.68 -2.79
N ASP A 328 25.96 -2.50 -2.32
CA ASP A 328 25.07 -2.33 -1.17
C ASP A 328 23.67 -1.93 -1.63
N ARG A 329 22.66 -2.64 -1.15
CA ARG A 329 21.24 -2.33 -1.42
C ARG A 329 20.68 -1.38 -0.37
N THR A 330 21.38 -0.29 -0.07
CA THR A 330 20.97 0.70 0.93
C THR A 330 21.63 2.06 0.67
N LYS A 331 21.29 3.06 1.49
CA LYS A 331 22.00 4.33 1.57
C LYS A 331 22.07 4.78 3.03
N GLU A 332 23.28 5.06 3.51
CA GLU A 332 23.52 5.73 4.80
C GLU A 332 24.01 7.17 4.53
N PRO A 333 23.11 8.19 4.52
CA PRO A 333 23.51 9.56 4.24
C PRO A 333 24.59 10.07 5.20
N GLY A 334 25.71 10.54 4.66
CA GLY A 334 26.84 11.06 5.45
C GLY A 334 27.86 10.01 5.91
N ALA A 335 27.60 8.72 5.70
CA ALA A 335 28.58 7.67 5.96
C ALA A 335 29.75 7.70 4.96
N GLN A 336 30.91 7.18 5.39
CA GLN A 336 32.10 7.04 4.52
C GLN A 336 31.88 6.02 3.39
N GLY A 337 31.03 5.03 3.64
CA GLY A 337 30.55 4.06 2.66
C GLY A 337 29.41 3.24 3.27
N GLU A 338 28.75 2.44 2.45
CA GLU A 338 27.66 1.58 2.89
C GLU A 338 28.15 0.36 3.69
N PRO A 339 27.28 -0.32 4.47
CA PRO A 339 27.72 -1.28 5.47
C PRO A 339 28.53 -2.47 4.94
N LEU A 340 28.11 -3.11 3.84
CA LEU A 340 28.84 -4.25 3.29
C LEU A 340 30.20 -3.81 2.74
N TYR A 341 30.25 -2.67 2.03
CA TYR A 341 31.50 -2.06 1.60
C TYR A 341 32.48 -1.85 2.76
N LEU A 342 32.01 -1.26 3.88
CA LEU A 342 32.88 -1.01 5.04
C LEU A 342 33.42 -2.31 5.67
N ASP A 343 32.58 -3.35 5.75
CA ASP A 343 33.00 -4.65 6.27
C ASP A 343 34.03 -5.34 5.36
N VAL A 344 33.84 -5.26 4.04
CA VAL A 344 34.80 -5.78 3.06
C VAL A 344 36.14 -5.07 3.20
N VAL A 345 36.15 -3.74 3.21
CA VAL A 345 37.39 -2.95 3.39
C VAL A 345 38.09 -3.34 4.70
N SER A 346 37.35 -3.48 5.79
CA SER A 346 37.90 -3.91 7.07
C SER A 346 38.44 -5.34 7.03
N ALA A 347 37.75 -6.26 6.35
CA ALA A 347 38.13 -7.67 6.29
C ALA A 347 39.37 -7.92 5.43
N LEU A 348 39.56 -7.15 4.36
CA LEU A 348 40.73 -7.28 3.49
C LEU A 348 41.99 -6.65 4.09
N LYS A 349 41.85 -5.81 5.13
CA LYS A 349 42.98 -5.10 5.74
C LYS A 349 44.01 -6.08 6.32
N GLY A 350 45.25 -5.99 5.86
CA GLY A 350 46.35 -6.88 6.28
C GLY A 350 46.32 -8.28 5.66
N SER A 351 45.36 -8.56 4.77
CA SER A 351 45.32 -9.79 3.97
C SER A 351 46.18 -9.69 2.71
N LYS A 352 46.26 -10.78 1.92
CA LYS A 352 46.88 -10.78 0.59
C LYS A 352 46.22 -9.82 -0.41
N PHE A 353 45.00 -9.35 -0.12
CA PHE A 353 44.23 -8.44 -0.96
C PHE A 353 44.24 -6.97 -0.46
N ASP A 354 45.02 -6.62 0.58
CA ASP A 354 45.03 -5.25 1.16
C ASP A 354 45.34 -4.14 0.13
N ALA A 355 46.07 -4.46 -0.94
CA ALA A 355 46.44 -3.51 -2.00
C ALA A 355 45.46 -3.50 -3.20
N ILE A 356 44.45 -4.38 -3.20
CA ILE A 356 43.46 -4.44 -4.28
C ILE A 356 42.46 -3.28 -4.11
N PRO A 357 42.22 -2.46 -5.16
CA PRO A 357 41.20 -1.42 -5.12
C PRO A 357 39.81 -2.00 -4.82
N VAL A 358 39.09 -1.37 -3.89
CA VAL A 358 37.72 -1.73 -3.50
C VAL A 358 36.82 -0.50 -3.67
N ASN A 359 35.84 -0.61 -4.55
CA ASN A 359 34.86 0.44 -4.84
C ASN A 359 33.50 0.10 -4.21
N GLY A 360 32.75 1.11 -3.77
CA GLY A 360 31.42 0.99 -3.17
C GLY A 360 30.31 1.49 -4.09
N GLY A 361 29.39 0.60 -4.45
CA GLY A 361 28.26 0.88 -5.32
C GLY A 361 26.91 0.72 -4.61
N ARG A 362 25.96 1.61 -4.91
CA ARG A 362 24.56 1.46 -4.49
C ARG A 362 23.67 1.03 -5.63
N TYR A 363 22.72 0.15 -5.36
CA TYR A 363 21.76 -0.35 -6.34
C TYR A 363 20.40 -0.66 -5.71
N GLY A 364 19.35 -0.80 -6.52
CA GLY A 364 18.13 -1.52 -6.12
C GLY A 364 17.32 -0.92 -4.96
N LEU A 365 17.58 0.32 -4.54
CA LEU A 365 16.80 1.02 -3.49
C LEU A 365 15.32 1.07 -3.88
N GLY A 366 14.44 0.71 -2.94
CA GLY A 366 12.99 0.64 -3.21
C GLY A 366 12.61 -0.22 -4.43
N SER A 367 13.25 -1.38 -4.61
CA SER A 367 13.12 -2.27 -5.78
C SER A 367 13.40 -1.62 -7.15
N LYS A 368 14.32 -0.66 -7.24
CA LYS A 368 14.81 -0.20 -8.55
C LYS A 368 15.32 -1.40 -9.39
N ASP A 369 14.82 -1.54 -10.62
CA ASP A 369 15.17 -2.65 -11.50
C ASP A 369 16.68 -2.64 -11.80
N THR A 370 17.33 -3.78 -11.56
CA THR A 370 18.78 -3.94 -11.71
C THR A 370 19.04 -4.97 -12.78
N THR A 371 19.50 -4.53 -13.95
CA THR A 371 19.55 -5.35 -15.18
C THR A 371 20.96 -5.88 -15.46
N PRO A 372 21.11 -6.92 -16.31
CA PRO A 372 22.41 -7.43 -16.73
C PRO A 372 23.34 -6.36 -17.31
N ALA A 373 22.82 -5.42 -18.11
CA ALA A 373 23.61 -4.32 -18.67
C ALA A 373 24.20 -3.41 -17.59
N GLN A 374 23.47 -3.18 -16.48
CA GLN A 374 23.99 -2.43 -15.34
C GLN A 374 25.10 -3.21 -14.63
N ILE A 375 24.97 -4.55 -14.51
CA ILE A 375 26.02 -5.40 -13.92
C ILE A 375 27.30 -5.39 -14.77
N VAL A 376 27.18 -5.38 -16.11
CA VAL A 376 28.34 -5.19 -17.00
C VAL A 376 29.06 -3.88 -16.67
N ALA A 377 28.33 -2.77 -16.53
CA ALA A 377 28.91 -1.48 -16.15
C ALA A 377 29.64 -1.54 -14.80
N VAL A 378 29.14 -2.33 -13.83
CA VAL A 378 29.84 -2.57 -12.55
C VAL A 378 31.15 -3.33 -12.77
N PHE A 379 31.15 -4.39 -13.58
CA PHE A 379 32.39 -5.09 -13.89
C PHE A 379 33.41 -4.20 -14.61
N GLU A 380 32.96 -3.28 -15.45
CA GLU A 380 33.83 -2.34 -16.18
C GLU A 380 34.33 -1.16 -15.32
N ASN A 381 33.73 -0.93 -14.14
CA ASN A 381 34.13 0.14 -13.23
C ASN A 381 35.42 -0.21 -12.46
N ALA A 382 36.53 0.41 -12.86
CA ALA A 382 37.80 0.37 -12.12
C ALA A 382 38.09 1.66 -11.34
N ASP A 383 37.62 2.81 -11.82
CA ASP A 383 38.12 4.12 -11.39
C ASP A 383 37.18 4.88 -10.44
N LYS A 384 35.89 4.50 -10.36
CA LYS A 384 34.90 5.23 -9.57
C LYS A 384 34.71 4.59 -8.21
N ASP A 385 35.37 5.17 -7.20
CA ASP A 385 35.35 4.68 -5.80
C ASP A 385 33.93 4.59 -5.22
N ARG A 386 33.06 5.54 -5.57
CA ARG A 386 31.67 5.60 -5.09
C ARG A 386 30.74 5.79 -6.28
N PHE A 387 29.77 4.89 -6.43
CA PHE A 387 28.88 4.93 -7.59
C PHE A 387 27.44 4.50 -7.28
N THR A 388 26.56 4.72 -8.27
CA THR A 388 25.17 4.22 -8.29
C THR A 388 24.89 3.54 -9.63
N ILE A 389 23.98 2.57 -9.65
CA ILE A 389 23.42 2.00 -10.89
C ILE A 389 21.89 2.05 -10.86
N GLY A 390 21.26 2.00 -12.05
CA GLY A 390 19.80 2.01 -12.20
C GLY A 390 19.14 3.40 -12.14
N ILE A 391 19.94 4.47 -12.08
CA ILE A 391 19.49 5.87 -12.13
C ILE A 391 20.43 6.71 -12.99
N ASN A 392 19.96 7.87 -13.46
CA ASN A 392 20.81 8.93 -14.00
C ASN A 392 21.01 10.00 -12.91
N ASP A 393 22.20 10.03 -12.31
CA ASP A 393 22.58 11.05 -11.33
C ASP A 393 23.42 12.13 -12.00
N ASP A 394 22.74 13.10 -12.59
CA ASP A 394 23.31 14.29 -13.23
C ASP A 394 23.63 15.43 -12.25
N VAL A 395 23.43 15.22 -10.94
CA VAL A 395 23.71 16.20 -9.90
C VAL A 395 25.06 15.91 -9.25
N THR A 396 25.23 14.71 -8.71
CA THR A 396 26.48 14.29 -8.06
C THR A 396 27.38 13.45 -8.97
N ASN A 397 26.92 13.13 -10.18
CA ASN A 397 27.65 12.36 -11.18
C ASN A 397 28.15 11.02 -10.62
N LEU A 398 27.37 10.36 -9.76
CA LEU A 398 27.73 9.06 -9.18
C LEU A 398 27.26 7.88 -10.03
N SER A 399 26.25 8.05 -10.89
CA SER A 399 25.77 6.97 -11.75
C SER A 399 26.83 6.47 -12.73
N LEU A 400 26.90 5.16 -12.95
CA LEU A 400 27.69 4.58 -14.04
C LEU A 400 26.96 4.70 -15.37
N GLU A 401 27.72 4.85 -16.46
CA GLU A 401 27.17 4.77 -17.81
C GLU A 401 26.79 3.32 -18.11
N VAL A 402 25.61 3.12 -18.71
CA VAL A 402 25.07 1.78 -19.01
C VAL A 402 25.08 1.59 -20.52
N GLY A 403 25.64 0.47 -20.97
CA GLY A 403 25.63 0.08 -22.37
C GLY A 403 24.25 -0.31 -22.90
N ALA A 404 24.19 -0.82 -24.13
CA ALA A 404 22.95 -1.26 -24.74
C ALA A 404 22.27 -2.39 -23.92
N PRO A 405 20.93 -2.48 -23.92
CA PRO A 405 20.21 -3.57 -23.27
C PRO A 405 20.69 -4.95 -23.75
N LEU A 406 20.84 -5.89 -22.82
CA LEU A 406 21.32 -7.25 -23.08
C LEU A 406 20.21 -8.28 -22.84
N VAL A 407 20.23 -9.36 -23.62
CA VAL A 407 19.41 -10.55 -23.37
C VAL A 407 20.33 -11.66 -22.87
N THR A 408 20.35 -11.87 -21.56
CA THR A 408 21.18 -12.89 -20.89
C THR A 408 20.37 -14.08 -20.41
N THR A 409 19.04 -14.05 -20.56
CA THR A 409 18.18 -15.18 -20.19
C THR A 409 18.63 -16.45 -20.92
N PRO A 410 18.59 -17.63 -20.26
CA PRO A 410 19.02 -18.87 -20.91
C PRO A 410 18.29 -19.15 -22.22
N GLU A 411 19.02 -19.69 -23.20
CA GLU A 411 18.45 -20.07 -24.50
C GLU A 411 17.23 -21.00 -24.33
N GLY A 412 16.14 -20.67 -25.03
CA GLY A 412 14.87 -21.40 -24.96
C GLY A 412 13.89 -20.92 -23.89
N THR A 413 14.23 -19.87 -23.13
CA THR A 413 13.27 -19.22 -22.20
C THR A 413 12.24 -18.39 -22.96
N ILE A 414 10.96 -18.62 -22.66
CA ILE A 414 9.81 -17.87 -23.19
C ILE A 414 9.44 -16.78 -22.18
N ASN A 415 9.49 -15.52 -22.62
CA ASN A 415 9.18 -14.34 -21.82
C ASN A 415 7.80 -13.79 -22.19
N CYS A 416 6.89 -13.68 -21.22
CA CYS A 416 5.51 -13.20 -21.42
C CYS A 416 5.23 -11.98 -20.54
N LYS A 417 4.63 -10.92 -21.10
CA LYS A 417 4.14 -9.76 -20.34
C LYS A 417 2.63 -9.59 -20.48
N PHE A 418 1.98 -9.21 -19.38
CA PHE A 418 0.54 -8.96 -19.34
C PHE A 418 0.26 -7.63 -18.68
N TRP A 419 -0.48 -6.78 -19.37
CA TRP A 419 -0.90 -5.45 -18.92
C TRP A 419 -2.37 -5.49 -18.53
N GLY A 420 -2.63 -5.41 -17.23
CA GLY A 420 -3.97 -5.46 -16.64
C GLY A 420 -4.33 -4.21 -15.85
N LEU A 421 -5.61 -4.10 -15.48
CA LEU A 421 -6.13 -3.07 -14.59
C LEU A 421 -6.30 -3.64 -13.17
N GLY A 422 -5.89 -2.90 -12.15
CA GLY A 422 -6.06 -3.31 -10.76
C GLY A 422 -7.52 -3.70 -10.46
N ALA A 423 -7.71 -4.96 -10.04
CA ALA A 423 -9.00 -5.65 -9.81
C ALA A 423 -9.73 -6.25 -11.03
N ASP A 424 -9.11 -6.33 -12.21
CA ASP A 424 -9.67 -7.03 -13.40
C ASP A 424 -9.51 -8.56 -13.38
N GLY A 425 -8.64 -9.07 -12.49
CA GLY A 425 -8.35 -10.50 -12.32
C GLY A 425 -7.14 -11.03 -13.11
N THR A 426 -6.40 -10.19 -13.84
CA THR A 426 -5.23 -10.54 -14.66
C THR A 426 -4.13 -11.21 -13.82
N VAL A 427 -3.71 -10.57 -12.73
CA VAL A 427 -2.70 -11.10 -11.80
C VAL A 427 -3.11 -12.47 -11.26
N GLY A 428 -4.39 -12.62 -10.88
CA GLY A 428 -4.91 -13.88 -10.37
C GLY A 428 -4.88 -15.00 -11.42
N ALA A 429 -5.25 -14.69 -12.67
CA ALA A 429 -5.14 -15.62 -13.78
C ALA A 429 -3.68 -16.01 -14.04
N ASN A 430 -2.75 -15.07 -14.03
CA ASN A 430 -1.33 -15.34 -14.23
C ASN A 430 -0.70 -16.18 -13.11
N LYS A 431 -1.05 -15.92 -11.84
CA LYS A 431 -0.70 -16.78 -10.69
C LYS A 431 -1.26 -18.20 -10.83
N ASN A 432 -2.40 -18.36 -11.49
CA ASN A 432 -2.98 -19.67 -11.77
C ASN A 432 -2.26 -20.35 -12.96
N SER A 433 -2.00 -19.62 -14.04
CA SER A 433 -1.28 -20.11 -15.22
C SER A 433 0.12 -20.61 -14.87
N ILE A 434 0.85 -19.88 -14.03
CA ILE A 434 2.19 -20.33 -13.62
C ILE A 434 2.14 -21.63 -12.81
N LYS A 435 1.15 -21.81 -11.95
CA LYS A 435 0.95 -23.06 -11.21
C LYS A 435 0.54 -24.21 -12.12
N ILE A 436 -0.35 -23.96 -13.08
CA ILE A 436 -0.73 -24.97 -14.09
C ILE A 436 0.51 -25.45 -14.84
N ILE A 437 1.33 -24.53 -15.37
CA ILE A 437 2.51 -24.90 -16.16
C ILE A 437 3.60 -25.52 -15.26
N GLY A 438 3.92 -24.88 -14.14
CA GLY A 438 4.99 -25.32 -13.24
C GLY A 438 4.70 -26.68 -12.60
N ASP A 439 3.46 -26.94 -12.17
CA ASP A 439 3.11 -28.16 -11.44
C ASP A 439 2.78 -29.35 -12.36
N ASN A 440 2.59 -29.13 -13.67
CA ASN A 440 2.21 -30.19 -14.63
C ASN A 440 3.21 -30.40 -15.78
N THR A 441 4.30 -29.63 -15.84
CA THR A 441 5.37 -29.81 -16.85
C THR A 441 6.73 -29.90 -16.19
N ASP A 442 7.77 -30.29 -16.94
CA ASP A 442 9.16 -30.29 -16.48
C ASP A 442 9.85 -28.91 -16.58
N MET A 443 9.14 -27.87 -17.02
CA MET A 443 9.72 -26.53 -17.15
C MET A 443 9.90 -25.87 -15.77
N TYR A 444 10.94 -25.06 -15.66
CA TYR A 444 11.03 -24.01 -14.66
C TYR A 444 10.06 -22.90 -15.04
N ALA A 445 9.43 -22.32 -14.02
CA ALA A 445 8.45 -21.27 -14.18
C ALA A 445 8.77 -20.17 -13.18
N GLN A 446 8.78 -18.92 -13.64
CA GLN A 446 9.00 -17.72 -12.83
C GLN A 446 7.89 -16.70 -13.11
N ALA A 447 7.33 -16.07 -12.08
CA ALA A 447 6.45 -14.90 -12.23
C ALA A 447 6.81 -13.81 -11.24
N TYR A 448 6.82 -12.58 -11.74
CA TYR A 448 6.88 -11.36 -10.95
C TYR A 448 5.72 -10.45 -11.34
N PHE A 449 5.15 -9.76 -10.36
CA PHE A 449 4.02 -8.86 -10.57
C PHE A 449 4.40 -7.47 -10.09
N ASP A 450 4.42 -6.53 -11.03
CA ASP A 450 4.67 -5.13 -10.76
C ASP A 450 3.32 -4.39 -10.64
N TYR A 451 3.13 -3.69 -9.53
CA TYR A 451 1.85 -3.10 -9.14
C TYR A 451 1.99 -1.59 -8.99
N ASP A 452 0.96 -0.87 -9.43
CA ASP A 452 0.76 0.53 -9.05
C ASP A 452 0.39 0.64 -7.55
N SER A 453 0.83 1.73 -6.93
CA SER A 453 0.40 2.20 -5.60
C SER A 453 -1.13 2.38 -5.48
N LYS A 454 -1.82 2.65 -6.60
CA LYS A 454 -3.29 2.78 -6.63
C LYS A 454 -3.96 1.44 -6.34
N LYS A 455 -4.62 1.35 -5.17
CA LYS A 455 -5.30 0.13 -4.68
C LYS A 455 -6.31 -0.47 -5.67
N SER A 456 -6.95 0.34 -6.50
CA SER A 456 -7.79 -0.15 -7.60
C SER A 456 -7.73 0.75 -8.83
N GLY A 457 -7.82 0.13 -10.01
CA GLY A 457 -7.73 0.83 -11.29
C GLY A 457 -6.34 1.37 -11.65
N GLY A 458 -5.29 1.02 -10.90
CA GLY A 458 -3.90 1.23 -11.30
C GLY A 458 -3.46 0.23 -12.37
N VAL A 459 -2.33 0.47 -13.02
CA VAL A 459 -1.75 -0.50 -13.96
C VAL A 459 -1.15 -1.69 -13.20
N THR A 460 -1.26 -2.88 -13.78
CA THR A 460 -0.56 -4.08 -13.28
C THR A 460 0.20 -4.71 -14.43
N MET A 461 1.47 -5.02 -14.21
CA MET A 461 2.33 -5.68 -15.20
C MET A 461 2.77 -7.03 -14.65
N SER A 462 2.37 -8.12 -15.31
CA SER A 462 2.85 -9.46 -14.95
C SER A 462 3.99 -9.85 -15.87
N HIS A 463 5.10 -10.32 -15.30
CA HIS A 463 6.28 -10.80 -16.01
C HIS A 463 6.44 -12.29 -15.76
N LEU A 464 6.18 -13.11 -16.77
CA LEU A 464 6.22 -14.57 -16.68
C LEU A 464 7.36 -15.10 -17.54
N ARG A 465 8.14 -16.05 -17.00
CA ARG A 465 9.18 -16.76 -17.74
C ARG A 465 9.01 -18.26 -17.61
N PHE A 466 9.21 -18.98 -18.71
CA PHE A 466 9.15 -20.44 -18.75
C PHE A 466 10.36 -20.98 -19.52
N GLY A 467 11.05 -21.99 -18.99
CA GLY A 467 12.23 -22.53 -19.64
C GLY A 467 12.61 -23.91 -19.13
N LYS A 468 13.46 -24.61 -19.88
CA LYS A 468 14.00 -25.94 -19.48
C LYS A 468 15.22 -25.85 -18.57
N LYS A 469 15.79 -24.66 -18.41
CA LYS A 469 16.90 -24.37 -17.51
C LYS A 469 16.41 -23.54 -16.33
N PRO A 470 17.08 -23.60 -15.16
CA PRO A 470 16.78 -22.72 -14.03
C PRO A 470 16.77 -21.25 -14.45
N ILE A 471 15.82 -20.48 -13.91
CA ILE A 471 15.63 -19.06 -14.26
C ILE A 471 16.21 -18.21 -13.13
N LYS A 472 17.30 -17.50 -13.39
CA LYS A 472 18.00 -16.61 -12.45
C LYS A 472 17.70 -15.12 -12.66
N SER A 473 16.76 -14.84 -13.57
CA SER A 473 16.48 -13.50 -14.07
C SER A 473 15.67 -12.67 -13.06
N THR A 474 16.30 -12.23 -11.98
CA THR A 474 15.69 -11.42 -10.90
C THR A 474 15.51 -9.94 -11.28
N TYR A 475 15.10 -9.69 -12.53
CA TYR A 475 14.85 -8.37 -13.14
C TYR A 475 13.61 -8.43 -14.05
N LEU A 476 13.08 -7.27 -14.46
CA LEU A 476 11.88 -7.18 -15.30
C LEU A 476 12.13 -7.68 -16.75
N ILE A 477 11.05 -8.05 -17.43
CA ILE A 477 11.11 -8.39 -18.86
C ILE A 477 11.07 -7.10 -19.68
N HIS A 478 12.09 -6.90 -20.52
CA HIS A 478 12.20 -5.79 -21.49
C HIS A 478 12.18 -6.27 -22.95
N LYS A 479 12.29 -7.59 -23.16
CA LYS A 479 12.13 -8.28 -24.46
C LYS A 479 11.25 -9.51 -24.27
N ALA A 480 10.06 -9.49 -24.89
CA ALA A 480 9.01 -10.49 -24.68
C ALA A 480 8.71 -11.27 -25.97
N ASN A 481 8.40 -12.56 -25.82
CA ASN A 481 7.86 -13.40 -26.91
C ASN A 481 6.34 -13.20 -27.05
N PHE A 482 5.67 -12.84 -25.95
CA PHE A 482 4.23 -12.65 -25.89
C PHE A 482 3.89 -11.42 -25.04
N VAL A 483 3.02 -10.55 -25.55
CA VAL A 483 2.46 -9.41 -24.82
C VAL A 483 0.94 -9.45 -24.92
N ALA A 484 0.26 -9.33 -23.79
CA ALA A 484 -1.19 -9.15 -23.75
C ALA A 484 -1.60 -7.82 -23.11
N CYS A 485 -2.54 -7.13 -23.74
CA CYS A 485 -3.16 -5.91 -23.25
C CYS A 485 -4.62 -6.20 -22.91
N HIS A 486 -4.94 -6.26 -21.62
CA HIS A 486 -6.28 -6.62 -21.14
C HIS A 486 -7.21 -5.41 -21.00
N ASN A 487 -6.69 -4.21 -21.15
CA ASN A 487 -7.44 -2.96 -21.12
C ASN A 487 -7.10 -2.10 -22.34
N PRO A 488 -8.02 -1.89 -23.29
CA PRO A 488 -7.72 -1.21 -24.56
C PRO A 488 -7.31 0.26 -24.36
N SER A 489 -7.68 0.90 -23.24
CA SER A 489 -7.28 2.28 -22.91
C SER A 489 -5.76 2.45 -22.68
N TYR A 490 -5.00 1.37 -22.65
CA TYR A 490 -3.56 1.38 -22.43
C TYR A 490 -2.74 1.50 -23.73
N VAL A 491 -3.33 1.15 -24.87
CA VAL A 491 -2.58 0.98 -26.14
C VAL A 491 -1.91 2.26 -26.61
N ASN A 492 -2.47 3.41 -26.25
CA ASN A 492 -1.91 4.74 -26.53
C ASN A 492 -1.20 5.37 -25.32
N LYS A 493 -1.18 4.72 -24.15
CA LYS A 493 -0.58 5.25 -22.92
C LYS A 493 0.78 4.63 -22.59
N TYR A 494 1.03 3.40 -23.04
CA TYR A 494 2.25 2.66 -22.69
C TYR A 494 2.91 2.02 -23.91
N ASN A 495 4.25 2.02 -23.90
CA ASN A 495 5.07 1.29 -24.85
C ASN A 495 5.14 -0.20 -24.49
N MET A 496 4.08 -0.96 -24.80
CA MET A 496 3.99 -2.39 -24.50
C MET A 496 4.35 -3.28 -25.70
N VAL A 497 3.95 -2.87 -26.90
CA VAL A 497 4.10 -3.69 -28.11
C VAL A 497 5.55 -3.67 -28.59
N GLN A 498 6.23 -2.54 -28.37
CA GLN A 498 7.62 -2.29 -28.74
C GLN A 498 8.63 -3.16 -27.96
N GLU A 499 8.18 -3.85 -26.92
CA GLU A 499 8.99 -4.81 -26.17
C GLU A 499 8.94 -6.23 -26.78
N LEU A 500 8.10 -6.47 -27.80
CA LEU A 500 8.08 -7.76 -28.49
C LEU A 500 9.37 -7.97 -29.28
N VAL A 501 9.79 -9.23 -29.36
CA VAL A 501 10.77 -9.69 -30.34
C VAL A 501 10.12 -9.86 -31.71
N ASP A 502 10.92 -9.84 -32.78
CA ASP A 502 10.45 -10.10 -34.14
C ASP A 502 9.68 -11.43 -34.22
N GLY A 503 8.52 -11.41 -34.87
CA GLY A 503 7.63 -12.57 -34.96
C GLY A 503 6.90 -12.95 -33.67
N GLY A 504 7.03 -12.14 -32.60
CA GLY A 504 6.33 -12.31 -31.34
C GLY A 504 4.81 -12.13 -31.46
N THR A 505 4.08 -12.43 -30.38
CA THR A 505 2.61 -12.42 -30.38
C THR A 505 2.05 -11.29 -29.52
N PHE A 506 1.12 -10.51 -30.08
CA PHE A 506 0.36 -9.48 -29.37
C PHE A 506 -1.12 -9.87 -29.26
N LEU A 507 -1.67 -9.88 -28.04
CA LEU A 507 -3.10 -10.09 -27.78
C LEU A 507 -3.73 -8.82 -27.20
N LEU A 508 -4.76 -8.28 -27.85
CA LEU A 508 -5.52 -7.12 -27.37
C LEU A 508 -6.96 -7.50 -27.00
N ASN A 509 -7.37 -7.19 -25.78
CA ASN A 509 -8.76 -7.30 -25.35
C ASN A 509 -9.54 -6.03 -25.76
N CYS A 510 -10.35 -6.10 -26.82
CA CYS A 510 -11.15 -4.97 -27.31
C CYS A 510 -12.38 -5.44 -28.10
N SER A 511 -13.36 -4.55 -28.25
CA SER A 511 -14.54 -4.76 -29.10
C SER A 511 -14.37 -4.18 -30.51
N TRP A 512 -13.16 -3.74 -30.87
CA TRP A 512 -12.88 -3.06 -32.13
C TRP A 512 -12.84 -4.05 -33.30
N ASP A 513 -13.49 -3.70 -34.40
CA ASP A 513 -13.26 -4.29 -35.71
C ASP A 513 -12.09 -3.59 -36.41
N MET A 514 -11.83 -3.91 -37.69
CA MET A 514 -10.71 -3.33 -38.42
C MET A 514 -10.80 -1.79 -38.53
N GLU A 515 -12.00 -1.23 -38.68
CA GLU A 515 -12.19 0.24 -38.71
C GLU A 515 -11.85 0.85 -37.34
N GLY A 516 -12.29 0.20 -36.25
CA GLY A 516 -11.90 0.58 -34.90
C GLY A 516 -10.39 0.47 -34.66
N LEU A 517 -9.74 -0.60 -35.15
CA LEU A 517 -8.29 -0.79 -35.02
C LEU A 517 -7.50 0.30 -35.76
N GLU A 518 -7.89 0.66 -36.98
CA GLU A 518 -7.28 1.76 -37.74
C GLU A 518 -7.36 3.09 -36.99
N LYS A 519 -8.52 3.35 -36.37
CA LYS A 519 -8.81 4.60 -35.64
C LYS A 519 -8.11 4.68 -34.29
N HIS A 520 -8.02 3.58 -33.55
CA HIS A 520 -7.64 3.59 -32.13
C HIS A 520 -6.20 3.15 -31.87
N LEU A 521 -5.59 2.36 -32.77
CA LEU A 521 -4.18 2.00 -32.63
C LEU A 521 -3.28 3.18 -33.02
N PRO A 522 -2.35 3.60 -32.16
CA PRO A 522 -1.37 4.65 -32.49
C PRO A 522 -0.46 4.22 -33.64
N GLY A 523 -0.03 5.18 -34.45
CA GLY A 523 0.85 4.93 -35.59
C GLY A 523 2.15 4.20 -35.25
N GLN A 524 2.80 4.50 -34.12
CA GLN A 524 4.00 3.79 -33.66
C GLN A 524 3.74 2.33 -33.25
N VAL A 525 2.52 2.00 -32.80
CA VAL A 525 2.13 0.61 -32.52
C VAL A 525 1.88 -0.12 -33.84
N LYS A 526 1.16 0.52 -34.77
CA LYS A 526 0.88 -0.03 -36.11
C LYS A 526 2.18 -0.32 -36.88
N ALA A 527 3.08 0.65 -36.94
CA ALA A 527 4.38 0.52 -37.59
C ALA A 527 5.21 -0.61 -36.99
N PHE A 528 5.33 -0.67 -35.65
CA PHE A 528 6.08 -1.73 -34.98
C PHE A 528 5.51 -3.13 -35.28
N ILE A 529 4.18 -3.30 -35.23
CA ILE A 529 3.53 -4.57 -35.55
C ILE A 529 3.90 -5.02 -36.98
N ALA A 530 3.87 -4.11 -37.94
CA ALA A 530 4.11 -4.41 -39.34
C ALA A 530 5.60 -4.62 -39.69
N ASP A 531 6.50 -3.84 -39.10
CA ASP A 531 7.95 -3.93 -39.38
C ASP A 531 8.58 -5.16 -38.74
N HIS A 532 8.09 -5.56 -37.57
CA HIS A 532 8.61 -6.70 -36.81
C HIS A 532 7.85 -8.01 -37.05
N ASN A 533 6.92 -8.03 -38.02
CA ASN A 533 6.09 -9.19 -38.37
C ASN A 533 5.37 -9.79 -37.15
N ILE A 534 4.82 -8.93 -36.29
CA ILE A 534 4.14 -9.34 -35.06
C ILE A 534 2.84 -10.06 -35.39
N LYS A 535 2.59 -11.19 -34.72
CA LYS A 535 1.32 -11.93 -34.82
C LYS A 535 0.27 -11.25 -33.95
N PHE A 536 -0.65 -10.53 -34.57
CA PHE A 536 -1.62 -9.71 -33.85
C PHE A 536 -2.99 -10.39 -33.74
N TYR A 537 -3.50 -10.45 -32.52
CA TYR A 537 -4.79 -11.05 -32.19
C TYR A 537 -5.66 -10.13 -31.33
N THR A 538 -6.98 -10.19 -31.54
CA THR A 538 -7.98 -9.49 -30.73
C THR A 538 -9.01 -10.43 -30.12
N ILE A 539 -9.59 -10.06 -28.97
CA ILE A 539 -10.73 -10.75 -28.35
C ILE A 539 -11.60 -9.77 -27.56
N ASP A 540 -12.92 -9.93 -27.59
CA ASP A 540 -13.84 -9.14 -26.74
C ASP A 540 -14.23 -9.93 -25.48
N GLY A 541 -13.34 -9.92 -24.48
CA GLY A 541 -13.55 -10.63 -23.23
C GLY A 541 -14.73 -10.09 -22.41
N ILE A 542 -15.07 -8.81 -22.54
CA ILE A 542 -16.17 -8.17 -21.80
C ILE A 542 -17.51 -8.67 -22.32
N LYS A 543 -17.69 -8.69 -23.65
CA LYS A 543 -18.89 -9.23 -24.27
C LYS A 543 -19.07 -10.70 -23.93
N ILE A 544 -18.02 -11.51 -24.07
CA ILE A 544 -18.04 -12.94 -23.73
C ILE A 544 -18.43 -13.14 -22.25
N GLY A 545 -17.82 -12.38 -21.33
CA GLY A 545 -18.15 -12.43 -19.91
C GLY A 545 -19.61 -12.09 -19.61
N LYS A 546 -20.18 -11.08 -20.27
CA LYS A 546 -21.59 -10.70 -20.13
C LYS A 546 -22.54 -11.78 -20.66
N GLU A 547 -22.26 -12.32 -21.84
CA GLU A 547 -23.08 -13.36 -22.49
C GLU A 547 -23.12 -14.67 -21.68
N ILE A 548 -21.99 -15.06 -21.07
CA ILE A 548 -21.88 -16.25 -20.21
C ILE A 548 -22.45 -16.00 -18.79
N GLY A 549 -22.62 -14.74 -18.41
CA GLY A 549 -23.15 -14.33 -17.10
C GLY A 549 -22.08 -14.10 -16.02
N LEU A 550 -20.80 -14.08 -16.38
CA LEU A 550 -19.69 -13.69 -15.49
C LEU A 550 -19.60 -12.16 -15.29
N GLY A 551 -20.45 -11.39 -15.98
CA GLY A 551 -20.47 -9.93 -15.93
C GLY A 551 -19.25 -9.35 -16.64
N GLY A 552 -18.63 -8.31 -16.06
CA GLY A 552 -17.41 -7.70 -16.61
C GLY A 552 -16.11 -8.47 -16.35
N ARG A 553 -16.15 -9.72 -15.89
CA ARG A 553 -14.94 -10.49 -15.58
C ARG A 553 -14.36 -11.13 -16.84
N ILE A 554 -13.13 -10.72 -17.18
CA ILE A 554 -12.43 -11.14 -18.40
C ILE A 554 -11.35 -12.22 -18.14
N ASN A 555 -10.96 -12.41 -16.89
CA ASN A 555 -9.78 -13.18 -16.49
C ASN A 555 -9.73 -14.61 -17.05
N THR A 556 -10.78 -15.42 -16.89
CA THR A 556 -10.81 -16.82 -17.39
C THR A 556 -10.74 -16.89 -18.92
N VAL A 557 -11.40 -15.94 -19.60
CA VAL A 557 -11.41 -15.87 -21.08
C VAL A 557 -10.02 -15.56 -21.61
N LEU A 558 -9.38 -14.52 -21.07
CA LEU A 558 -8.06 -14.08 -21.50
C LEU A 558 -6.95 -15.07 -21.10
N GLN A 559 -7.10 -15.77 -19.98
CA GLN A 559 -6.21 -16.86 -19.58
C GLN A 559 -6.21 -17.97 -20.63
N SER A 560 -7.38 -18.35 -21.15
CA SER A 560 -7.52 -19.39 -22.17
C SER A 560 -6.91 -18.96 -23.50
N ALA A 561 -7.14 -17.71 -23.90
CA ALA A 561 -6.51 -17.11 -25.08
C ALA A 561 -4.97 -17.13 -24.98
N PHE A 562 -4.41 -16.82 -23.80
CA PHE A 562 -2.97 -16.92 -23.55
C PHE A 562 -2.43 -18.34 -23.79
N PHE A 563 -3.05 -19.38 -23.21
CA PHE A 563 -2.56 -20.75 -23.36
C PHE A 563 -2.53 -21.19 -24.83
N LYS A 564 -3.57 -20.84 -25.59
CA LYS A 564 -3.63 -21.11 -27.02
C LYS A 564 -2.52 -20.39 -27.79
N LEU A 565 -2.37 -19.08 -27.59
CA LEU A 565 -1.50 -18.25 -28.40
C LEU A 565 -0.02 -18.36 -28.03
N ALA A 566 0.30 -18.53 -26.75
CA ALA A 566 1.68 -18.68 -26.29
C ALA A 566 2.25 -20.07 -26.62
N SER A 567 1.38 -21.07 -26.83
CA SER A 567 1.77 -22.43 -27.25
C SER A 567 2.88 -23.06 -26.39
N ILE A 568 2.87 -22.78 -25.08
CA ILE A 568 3.85 -23.29 -24.11
C ILE A 568 3.63 -24.79 -23.84
N ILE A 569 2.37 -25.23 -23.85
CA ILE A 569 1.92 -26.63 -23.78
C ILE A 569 0.85 -26.87 -24.86
N PRO A 570 0.58 -28.12 -25.26
CA PRO A 570 -0.47 -28.43 -26.23
C PRO A 570 -1.85 -27.89 -25.81
N GLU A 571 -2.62 -27.37 -26.78
CA GLU A 571 -3.92 -26.69 -26.52
C GLU A 571 -4.93 -27.57 -25.78
N GLU A 572 -5.09 -28.83 -26.21
CA GLU A 572 -6.03 -29.77 -25.57
C GLU A 572 -5.67 -30.04 -24.10
N GLU A 573 -4.36 -30.13 -23.82
CA GLU A 573 -3.84 -30.32 -22.47
C GLU A 573 -4.05 -29.07 -21.62
N ALA A 574 -3.79 -27.88 -22.16
CA ALA A 574 -4.05 -26.61 -21.47
C ALA A 574 -5.52 -26.46 -21.06
N ILE A 575 -6.45 -26.73 -21.99
CA ILE A 575 -7.90 -26.63 -21.73
C ILE A 575 -8.32 -27.60 -20.62
N ASP A 576 -7.83 -28.85 -20.65
CA ASP A 576 -8.13 -29.84 -19.60
C ASP A 576 -7.59 -29.40 -18.23
N LEU A 577 -6.33 -28.95 -18.16
CA LEU A 577 -5.73 -28.47 -16.92
C LEU A 577 -6.45 -27.23 -16.37
N MET A 578 -6.83 -26.28 -17.23
CA MET A 578 -7.62 -25.11 -16.85
C MET A 578 -8.98 -25.52 -16.28
N LYS A 579 -9.69 -26.46 -16.91
CA LYS A 579 -10.98 -26.96 -16.41
C LYS A 579 -10.83 -27.67 -15.07
N LYS A 580 -9.79 -28.49 -14.89
CA LYS A 580 -9.45 -29.11 -13.60
C LYS A 580 -9.18 -28.05 -12.51
N ALA A 581 -8.39 -27.02 -12.83
CA ALA A 581 -8.09 -25.93 -11.91
C ALA A 581 -9.34 -25.09 -11.56
N ALA A 582 -10.20 -24.80 -12.53
CA ALA A 582 -11.47 -24.11 -12.32
C ALA A 582 -12.40 -24.92 -11.41
N LYS A 583 -12.48 -26.25 -11.58
CA LYS A 583 -13.26 -27.13 -10.69
C LYS A 583 -12.70 -27.15 -9.26
N ALA A 584 -11.38 -27.23 -9.10
CA ALA A 584 -10.74 -27.17 -7.79
C ALA A 584 -11.01 -25.84 -7.08
N THR A 585 -10.95 -24.73 -7.82
CA THR A 585 -11.12 -23.37 -7.28
C THR A 585 -12.59 -23.02 -7.00
N TYR A 586 -13.50 -23.39 -7.90
CA TYR A 586 -14.90 -22.95 -7.87
C TYR A 586 -15.90 -24.04 -7.52
N GLY A 587 -15.50 -25.30 -7.34
CA GLY A 587 -16.41 -26.40 -7.01
C GLY A 587 -17.24 -26.14 -5.75
N ARG A 588 -16.64 -25.48 -4.74
CA ARG A 588 -17.34 -25.08 -3.50
C ARG A 588 -18.38 -23.97 -3.72
N LYS A 589 -18.39 -23.30 -4.88
CA LYS A 589 -19.35 -22.23 -5.25
C LYS A 589 -20.55 -22.77 -6.04
N GLY A 590 -20.58 -24.07 -6.35
CA GLY A 590 -21.68 -24.76 -7.03
C GLY A 590 -21.47 -24.92 -8.54
N ASP A 591 -22.12 -25.93 -9.11
CA ASP A 591 -21.90 -26.39 -10.49
C ASP A 591 -22.18 -25.32 -11.55
N LYS A 592 -23.13 -24.40 -11.29
CA LYS A 592 -23.41 -23.29 -12.19
C LYS A 592 -22.18 -22.39 -12.41
N ILE A 593 -21.47 -22.04 -11.34
CA ILE A 593 -20.28 -21.19 -11.44
C ILE A 593 -19.14 -21.95 -12.13
N VAL A 594 -19.01 -23.25 -11.89
CA VAL A 594 -18.03 -24.11 -12.57
C VAL A 594 -18.32 -24.15 -14.07
N GLN A 595 -19.57 -24.40 -14.47
CA GLN A 595 -19.97 -24.44 -15.87
C GLN A 595 -19.73 -23.11 -16.58
N MET A 596 -20.08 -21.99 -15.96
CA MET A 596 -19.80 -20.66 -16.52
C MET A 596 -18.30 -20.43 -16.76
N ASN A 597 -17.42 -20.96 -15.90
CA ASN A 597 -15.98 -20.89 -16.14
C ASN A 597 -15.53 -21.85 -17.25
N TYR A 598 -16.13 -23.03 -17.38
CA TYR A 598 -15.83 -23.95 -18.49
C TYR A 598 -16.19 -23.33 -19.84
N ASP A 599 -17.38 -22.74 -19.93
CA ASP A 599 -17.85 -22.05 -21.12
C ASP A 599 -16.93 -20.86 -21.46
N ALA A 600 -16.43 -20.14 -20.45
CA ALA A 600 -15.46 -19.05 -20.63
C ALA A 600 -14.09 -19.55 -21.13
N ILE A 601 -13.61 -20.71 -20.64
CA ILE A 601 -12.38 -21.35 -21.13
C ILE A 601 -12.55 -21.72 -22.61
N ASP A 602 -13.65 -22.38 -22.96
CA ASP A 602 -13.91 -22.82 -24.34
C ASP A 602 -14.08 -21.64 -25.29
N ALA A 603 -14.77 -20.58 -24.86
CA ALA A 603 -14.92 -19.35 -25.63
C ALA A 603 -13.58 -18.64 -25.83
N GLY A 604 -12.78 -18.50 -24.77
CA GLY A 604 -11.47 -17.85 -24.84
C GLY A 604 -10.48 -18.55 -25.77
N ALA A 605 -10.53 -19.87 -25.89
CA ALA A 605 -9.72 -20.60 -26.86
C ALA A 605 -10.25 -20.45 -28.30
N LYS A 606 -11.56 -20.36 -28.51
CA LYS A 606 -12.16 -20.41 -29.86
C LYS A 606 -12.41 -19.05 -30.51
N GLN A 607 -12.64 -18.00 -29.71
CA GLN A 607 -13.11 -16.70 -30.21
C GLN A 607 -12.00 -15.64 -30.34
N VAL A 608 -10.73 -16.03 -30.22
CA VAL A 608 -9.61 -15.16 -30.60
C VAL A 608 -9.62 -14.96 -32.12
N VAL A 609 -9.49 -13.71 -32.56
CA VAL A 609 -9.45 -13.33 -33.97
C VAL A 609 -8.04 -12.92 -34.34
N GLU A 610 -7.46 -13.54 -35.37
CA GLU A 610 -6.19 -13.12 -35.97
C GLU A 610 -6.44 -11.93 -36.90
N ILE A 611 -5.61 -10.89 -36.79
CA ILE A 611 -5.69 -9.69 -37.62
C ILE A 611 -4.66 -9.77 -38.73
N GLU A 612 -5.12 -9.69 -39.97
CA GLU A 612 -4.23 -9.53 -41.12
C GLU A 612 -3.66 -8.11 -41.11
N VAL A 613 -2.36 -7.99 -40.82
CA VAL A 613 -1.68 -6.71 -40.66
C VAL A 613 -1.53 -6.02 -42.02
N PRO A 614 -2.13 -4.83 -42.24
CA PRO A 614 -1.99 -4.11 -43.50
C PRO A 614 -0.56 -3.62 -43.74
N GLU A 615 -0.07 -3.71 -44.98
CA GLU A 615 1.25 -3.19 -45.33
C GLU A 615 1.35 -1.66 -45.15
N SER A 616 0.21 -0.94 -45.26
CA SER A 616 0.13 0.50 -45.01
C SER A 616 0.58 0.91 -43.61
N TRP A 617 0.48 0.01 -42.63
CA TRP A 617 0.87 0.28 -41.25
C TRP A 617 2.36 0.60 -41.08
N LYS A 618 3.23 0.06 -41.95
CA LYS A 618 4.68 0.34 -41.94
C LYS A 618 5.02 1.83 -42.11
N SER A 619 4.11 2.57 -42.75
CA SER A 619 4.29 4.00 -43.04
C SER A 619 3.58 4.93 -42.06
N CYS A 620 2.97 4.40 -41.00
CA CYS A 620 2.33 5.23 -39.98
C CYS A 620 3.39 6.00 -39.16
N GLU A 621 3.14 7.29 -38.95
CA GLU A 621 4.03 8.15 -38.15
C GLU A 621 3.87 7.88 -36.65
N ASP A 622 4.90 8.18 -35.87
CA ASP A 622 4.81 8.12 -34.40
C ASP A 622 3.94 9.28 -33.89
N GLU A 623 2.85 8.94 -33.22
CA GLU A 623 1.90 9.90 -32.65
C GLU A 623 2.24 10.27 -31.19
N GLY A 624 3.27 9.62 -30.61
CA GLY A 624 3.64 9.75 -29.21
C GLY A 624 2.67 9.05 -28.25
N LEU A 625 3.03 9.02 -26.96
CA LEU A 625 2.13 8.53 -25.91
C LEU A 625 1.11 9.59 -25.51
N PHE A 626 -0.14 9.18 -25.37
CA PHE A 626 -1.23 10.02 -24.91
C PHE A 626 -0.91 10.58 -23.52
N THR A 627 -0.84 11.91 -23.44
CA THR A 627 -0.76 12.65 -22.20
C THR A 627 -1.96 13.60 -22.15
N PRO A 628 -2.75 13.61 -21.06
CA PRO A 628 -3.81 14.59 -20.91
C PRO A 628 -3.29 16.02 -21.09
N GLU A 629 -4.09 16.88 -21.71
CA GLU A 629 -3.72 18.28 -21.90
C GLU A 629 -3.63 19.00 -20.55
N VAL A 630 -2.50 19.66 -20.28
CA VAL A 630 -2.27 20.41 -19.04
C VAL A 630 -2.76 21.85 -19.23
N LYS A 631 -4.00 22.14 -18.83
CA LYS A 631 -4.62 23.48 -18.89
C LYS A 631 -4.75 24.11 -17.52
N GLY A 632 -4.39 25.40 -17.41
CA GLY A 632 -4.55 26.19 -16.20
C GLY A 632 -3.77 25.65 -15.00
N GLY A 633 -4.04 26.19 -13.81
CA GLY A 633 -3.42 25.78 -12.55
C GLY A 633 -2.23 26.64 -12.12
N LYS A 634 -1.73 26.38 -10.90
CA LYS A 634 -0.52 27.03 -10.38
C LYS A 634 0.73 26.50 -11.09
N ASP A 635 1.71 27.38 -11.27
CA ASP A 635 2.94 27.09 -12.01
C ASP A 635 3.72 25.89 -11.44
N ASP A 636 3.79 25.75 -10.12
CA ASP A 636 4.46 24.65 -9.43
C ASP A 636 3.77 23.30 -9.68
N VAL A 637 2.44 23.25 -9.60
CA VAL A 637 1.64 22.06 -9.93
C VAL A 637 1.81 21.69 -11.40
N VAL A 638 1.71 22.67 -12.31
CA VAL A 638 1.86 22.44 -13.75
C VAL A 638 3.26 21.94 -14.09
N ALA A 639 4.30 22.51 -13.48
CA ALA A 639 5.68 22.05 -13.66
C ALA A 639 5.85 20.62 -13.14
N PHE A 640 5.34 20.30 -11.95
CA PHE A 640 5.36 18.95 -11.40
C PHE A 640 4.63 17.95 -12.29
N VAL A 641 3.46 18.33 -12.81
CA VAL A 641 2.68 17.48 -13.72
C VAL A 641 3.49 17.16 -14.97
N LYS A 642 4.02 18.18 -15.64
CA LYS A 642 4.77 18.02 -16.91
C LYS A 642 6.09 17.27 -16.73
N ASN A 643 6.83 17.58 -15.67
CA ASN A 643 8.20 17.10 -15.49
C ASN A 643 8.27 15.77 -14.72
N VAL A 644 7.27 15.47 -13.87
CA VAL A 644 7.25 14.28 -13.01
C VAL A 644 6.02 13.42 -13.29
N GLN A 645 4.82 13.95 -13.06
CA GLN A 645 3.59 13.14 -13.05
C GLN A 645 3.34 12.46 -14.40
N SER A 646 3.36 13.20 -15.50
CA SER A 646 3.09 12.66 -16.84
C SER A 646 4.07 11.56 -17.22
N LYS A 647 5.35 11.72 -16.85
CA LYS A 647 6.41 10.73 -17.10
C LYS A 647 6.22 9.47 -16.27
N VAL A 648 5.96 9.61 -14.97
CA VAL A 648 5.67 8.45 -14.11
C VAL A 648 4.39 7.74 -14.54
N ASN A 649 3.32 8.49 -14.85
CA ASN A 649 2.06 7.93 -15.32
C ASN A 649 2.21 7.18 -16.65
N ALA A 650 3.10 7.62 -17.55
CA ALA A 650 3.43 6.93 -18.81
C ALA A 650 4.39 5.73 -18.64
N GLN A 651 4.75 5.34 -17.40
CA GLN A 651 5.78 4.34 -17.09
C GLN A 651 7.19 4.73 -17.55
N GLU A 652 7.46 6.01 -17.75
CA GLU A 652 8.78 6.58 -18.08
C GLU A 652 9.52 7.14 -16.86
N GLY A 653 8.98 6.96 -15.64
CA GLY A 653 9.55 7.51 -14.41
C GLY A 653 10.98 7.04 -14.11
N ASN A 654 11.39 5.87 -14.61
CA ASN A 654 12.76 5.37 -14.50
C ASN A 654 13.78 6.19 -15.31
N ASN A 655 13.33 6.97 -16.29
CA ASN A 655 14.19 7.80 -17.13
C ASN A 655 14.43 9.19 -16.52
N LEU A 656 13.72 9.56 -15.45
CA LEU A 656 13.87 10.85 -14.80
C LEU A 656 15.22 10.92 -14.07
N PRO A 657 16.08 11.91 -14.37
CA PRO A 657 17.34 12.09 -13.66
C PRO A 657 17.14 12.67 -12.26
N VAL A 658 18.16 12.57 -11.42
CA VAL A 658 18.16 13.11 -10.04
C VAL A 658 17.85 14.60 -10.01
N SER A 659 18.34 15.39 -10.98
CA SER A 659 18.06 16.83 -11.07
C SER A 659 16.57 17.19 -11.06
N THR A 660 15.72 16.31 -11.60
CA THR A 660 14.25 16.44 -11.61
C THR A 660 13.67 16.58 -10.20
N PHE A 661 14.33 16.00 -9.21
CA PHE A 661 13.83 15.91 -7.83
C PHE A 661 14.54 16.86 -6.87
N THR A 662 15.44 17.73 -7.35
CA THR A 662 16.23 18.63 -6.47
C THR A 662 15.36 19.61 -5.70
N ASP A 663 14.32 20.15 -6.33
CA ASP A 663 13.31 21.01 -5.68
C ASP A 663 12.35 20.24 -4.75
N TYR A 664 12.40 18.90 -4.78
CA TYR A 664 11.56 17.98 -4.01
C TYR A 664 12.40 17.07 -3.10
N ALA A 665 13.64 17.47 -2.79
CA ALA A 665 14.60 16.63 -2.06
C ALA A 665 14.14 16.30 -0.62
N ASP A 666 13.23 17.10 -0.06
CA ASP A 666 12.59 16.87 1.24
C ASP A 666 11.32 16.01 1.16
N GLY A 667 10.93 15.59 -0.05
CA GLY A 667 9.72 14.80 -0.31
C GLY A 667 8.44 15.63 -0.44
N SER A 668 8.51 16.96 -0.39
CA SER A 668 7.33 17.81 -0.62
C SER A 668 6.82 17.69 -2.06
N THR A 669 5.51 17.77 -2.26
CA THR A 669 4.87 17.78 -3.58
C THR A 669 3.77 18.84 -3.61
N PRO A 670 3.48 19.43 -4.77
CA PRO A 670 2.44 20.45 -4.85
C PRO A 670 1.04 19.84 -4.79
N SER A 671 0.07 20.60 -4.28
CA SER A 671 -1.32 20.15 -4.12
C SER A 671 -2.11 20.18 -5.44
N GLY A 672 -2.98 19.20 -5.65
CA GLY A 672 -3.97 19.20 -6.73
C GLY A 672 -3.50 18.59 -8.05
N SER A 673 -2.41 17.82 -8.07
CA SER A 673 -1.94 17.18 -9.30
C SER A 673 -2.90 16.09 -9.80
N ALA A 674 -3.76 15.53 -8.94
CA ALA A 674 -4.72 14.49 -9.34
C ALA A 674 -5.71 14.97 -10.43
N ALA A 675 -6.00 16.27 -10.49
CA ALA A 675 -6.91 16.86 -11.47
C ALA A 675 -6.43 16.73 -12.93
N TYR A 676 -5.15 16.43 -13.16
CA TYR A 676 -4.54 16.27 -14.48
C TYR A 676 -4.45 14.82 -14.94
N GLU A 677 -4.79 13.85 -14.09
CA GLU A 677 -4.64 12.43 -14.45
C GLU A 677 -5.65 11.97 -15.50
N LYS A 678 -6.91 12.42 -15.40
CA LYS A 678 -8.02 12.11 -16.32
C LYS A 678 -8.01 10.66 -16.79
N ARG A 679 -8.02 9.74 -15.81
CA ARG A 679 -7.66 8.32 -16.01
C ARG A 679 -8.53 7.60 -17.04
N GLY A 680 -9.82 7.94 -17.12
CA GLY A 680 -10.77 7.38 -18.07
C GLY A 680 -11.04 5.88 -17.86
N ILE A 681 -11.08 5.41 -16.62
CA ILE A 681 -11.16 3.97 -16.29
C ILE A 681 -12.59 3.44 -16.13
N ALA A 682 -13.60 4.30 -16.10
CA ALA A 682 -14.99 3.86 -15.99
C ALA A 682 -15.51 3.33 -17.33
N VAL A 683 -16.20 2.19 -17.28
CA VAL A 683 -17.00 1.68 -18.40
C VAL A 683 -18.27 2.51 -18.57
N ASP A 684 -18.96 2.77 -17.45
CA ASP A 684 -20.18 3.56 -17.41
C ASP A 684 -20.05 4.71 -16.41
N ILE A 685 -20.66 5.86 -16.73
CA ILE A 685 -20.72 7.06 -15.89
C ILE A 685 -22.19 7.47 -15.61
N PRO A 686 -22.48 8.19 -14.51
CA PRO A 686 -23.84 8.67 -14.26
C PRO A 686 -24.20 9.82 -15.19
N VAL A 687 -25.33 9.72 -15.90
CA VAL A 687 -25.90 10.78 -16.75
C VAL A 687 -27.12 11.39 -16.07
N TRP A 688 -27.19 12.72 -16.06
CA TRP A 688 -28.23 13.49 -15.36
C TRP A 688 -29.54 13.62 -16.16
N GLN A 689 -30.64 13.21 -15.52
CA GLN A 689 -32.02 13.35 -15.98
C GLN A 689 -32.69 14.51 -15.22
N SER A 690 -32.57 15.71 -15.80
CA SER A 690 -32.87 16.99 -15.15
C SER A 690 -34.33 17.10 -14.67
N GLU A 691 -35.26 16.56 -15.45
CA GLU A 691 -36.70 16.54 -15.21
C GLU A 691 -37.08 15.78 -13.92
N ASN A 692 -36.25 14.80 -13.52
CA ASN A 692 -36.46 13.96 -12.34
C ASN A 692 -35.66 14.42 -11.12
N CYS A 693 -34.86 15.48 -11.25
CA CYS A 693 -34.01 15.99 -10.19
C CYS A 693 -34.79 16.84 -9.17
N ILE A 694 -34.53 16.59 -7.87
CA ILE A 694 -35.09 17.37 -6.75
C ILE A 694 -34.06 18.30 -6.09
N GLN A 695 -32.85 18.44 -6.67
CA GLN A 695 -31.78 19.34 -6.20
C GLN A 695 -31.40 19.13 -4.73
N CYS A 696 -31.27 17.87 -4.31
CA CYS A 696 -30.94 17.49 -2.93
C CYS A 696 -29.43 17.35 -2.67
N ASN A 697 -28.60 17.34 -3.72
CA ASN A 697 -27.14 17.19 -3.69
C ASN A 697 -26.60 15.89 -3.05
N ARG A 698 -27.45 14.92 -2.73
CA ARG A 698 -27.02 13.62 -2.16
C ARG A 698 -26.01 12.88 -3.05
N CYS A 699 -26.16 12.99 -4.36
CA CYS A 699 -25.25 12.37 -5.33
C CYS A 699 -23.80 12.88 -5.21
N ALA A 700 -23.61 14.20 -5.04
CA ALA A 700 -22.31 14.82 -4.80
C ALA A 700 -21.80 14.56 -3.38
N TYR A 701 -22.71 14.53 -2.41
CA TYR A 701 -22.41 14.27 -1.00
C TYR A 701 -21.70 12.92 -0.83
N VAL A 702 -22.24 11.84 -1.41
CA VAL A 702 -21.72 10.48 -1.27
C VAL A 702 -20.67 10.09 -2.29
N CYS A 703 -20.30 10.98 -3.21
CA CYS A 703 -19.34 10.66 -4.25
C CYS A 703 -17.94 10.49 -3.63
N PRO A 704 -17.30 9.31 -3.75
CA PRO A 704 -16.00 9.07 -3.15
C PRO A 704 -14.82 9.75 -3.87
N HIS A 705 -15.06 10.35 -5.04
CA HIS A 705 -14.00 10.94 -5.88
C HIS A 705 -14.29 12.38 -6.30
N ALA A 706 -15.36 13.00 -5.79
CA ALA A 706 -15.79 14.36 -6.13
C ALA A 706 -16.03 14.61 -7.64
N VAL A 707 -16.47 13.57 -8.38
CA VAL A 707 -16.65 13.61 -9.85
C VAL A 707 -18.02 14.10 -10.29
N ILE A 708 -18.95 14.32 -9.35
CA ILE A 708 -20.30 14.83 -9.63
C ILE A 708 -20.55 16.03 -8.72
N ARG A 709 -20.85 17.20 -9.30
CA ARG A 709 -20.90 18.49 -8.57
C ARG A 709 -22.16 19.29 -8.94
N PRO A 710 -22.89 19.84 -7.95
CA PRO A 710 -23.94 20.79 -8.22
C PRO A 710 -23.33 22.17 -8.49
N VAL A 711 -23.83 22.87 -9.52
CA VAL A 711 -23.41 24.22 -9.85
C VAL A 711 -24.63 25.13 -9.89
N ALA A 712 -24.53 26.29 -9.24
CA ALA A 712 -25.52 27.35 -9.30
C ALA A 712 -25.06 28.40 -10.31
N LEU A 713 -25.90 28.69 -11.30
CA LEU A 713 -25.60 29.58 -12.41
C LEU A 713 -26.58 30.75 -12.43
N THR A 714 -26.10 31.92 -12.80
CA THR A 714 -26.89 33.02 -13.33
C THR A 714 -27.31 32.71 -14.77
N GLU A 715 -28.30 33.45 -15.30
CA GLU A 715 -28.68 33.33 -16.71
C GLU A 715 -27.50 33.67 -17.64
N ASP A 716 -26.66 34.65 -17.27
CA ASP A 716 -25.49 35.06 -18.06
C ASP A 716 -24.37 34.01 -18.07
N GLU A 717 -24.13 33.34 -16.94
CA GLU A 717 -23.19 32.20 -16.90
C GLU A 717 -23.74 31.01 -17.69
N LEU A 718 -25.04 30.70 -17.58
CA LEU A 718 -25.65 29.63 -18.37
C LEU A 718 -25.55 29.91 -19.88
N ALA A 719 -25.64 31.18 -20.31
CA ALA A 719 -25.47 31.56 -21.71
C ALA A 719 -24.05 31.31 -22.25
N LYS A 720 -23.05 31.20 -21.36
CA LYS A 720 -21.65 30.87 -21.69
C LYS A 720 -21.32 29.39 -21.54
N ALA A 721 -22.26 28.59 -21.02
CA ALA A 721 -22.03 27.16 -20.81
C ALA A 721 -21.89 26.43 -22.15
N PRO A 722 -21.18 25.28 -22.18
CA PRO A 722 -21.06 24.45 -23.37
C PRO A 722 -22.41 24.09 -23.99
N GLU A 723 -22.46 23.96 -25.32
CA GLU A 723 -23.68 23.60 -26.04
C GLU A 723 -24.26 22.27 -25.53
N GLY A 724 -25.56 22.25 -25.25
CA GLY A 724 -26.23 21.07 -24.68
C GLY A 724 -26.18 20.97 -23.16
N THR A 725 -25.59 21.94 -22.45
CA THR A 725 -25.63 22.00 -20.97
C THR A 725 -27.08 22.02 -20.48
N LYS A 726 -27.48 20.98 -19.76
CA LYS A 726 -28.79 20.92 -19.12
C LYS A 726 -28.78 21.82 -17.88
N ALA A 727 -29.88 22.53 -17.64
CA ALA A 727 -30.09 23.31 -16.42
C ALA A 727 -31.59 23.42 -16.10
N ILE A 728 -31.93 23.54 -14.82
CA ILE A 728 -33.31 23.72 -14.32
C ILE A 728 -33.36 24.87 -13.32
N ASP A 729 -34.54 25.44 -13.06
CA ASP A 729 -34.69 26.53 -12.09
C ASP A 729 -34.29 26.09 -10.69
N MET A 730 -33.50 26.90 -9.98
CA MET A 730 -33.00 26.57 -8.66
C MET A 730 -34.10 26.65 -7.60
N ILE A 731 -34.42 25.52 -6.97
CA ILE A 731 -35.43 25.42 -5.91
C ILE A 731 -34.95 26.20 -4.69
N GLY A 732 -35.70 27.26 -4.35
CA GLY A 732 -35.47 28.12 -3.20
C GLY A 732 -34.70 29.41 -3.51
N MET A 733 -34.27 29.63 -4.75
CA MET A 733 -33.59 30.86 -5.19
C MET A 733 -34.06 31.27 -6.60
N PRO A 734 -35.16 32.02 -6.72
CA PRO A 734 -35.68 32.51 -8.00
C PRO A 734 -34.63 33.32 -8.78
N GLY A 735 -34.57 33.13 -10.09
CA GLY A 735 -33.60 33.81 -10.97
C GLY A 735 -32.24 33.12 -11.10
N MET A 736 -31.99 32.05 -10.33
CA MET A 736 -30.83 31.18 -10.52
C MET A 736 -31.20 29.84 -11.16
N LYS A 737 -30.21 29.27 -11.84
CA LYS A 737 -30.26 27.97 -12.49
C LYS A 737 -29.40 26.97 -11.73
N PHE A 738 -29.80 25.72 -11.79
CA PHE A 738 -29.12 24.58 -11.20
C PHE A 738 -28.74 23.61 -12.30
N THR A 739 -27.47 23.20 -12.31
CA THR A 739 -27.00 22.08 -13.12
C THR A 739 -26.24 21.08 -12.24
N MET A 740 -26.28 19.80 -12.64
CA MET A 740 -25.48 18.74 -12.03
C MET A 740 -24.47 18.28 -13.08
N THR A 741 -23.20 18.52 -12.80
CA THR A 741 -22.10 18.22 -13.73
C THR A 741 -21.41 16.92 -13.34
N VAL A 742 -20.84 16.20 -14.31
CA VAL A 742 -20.16 14.91 -14.10
C VAL A 742 -18.86 14.87 -14.90
N SER A 743 -17.74 14.59 -14.23
CA SER A 743 -16.48 14.30 -14.94
C SER A 743 -16.54 12.91 -15.55
N ALA A 744 -16.40 12.83 -16.86
CA ALA A 744 -16.34 11.55 -17.57
C ALA A 744 -15.04 10.80 -17.27
N TYR A 745 -13.91 11.51 -17.21
CA TYR A 745 -12.59 10.88 -17.12
C TYR A 745 -12.08 10.61 -15.70
N ASP A 746 -12.65 11.26 -14.69
CA ASP A 746 -12.27 10.99 -13.29
C ASP A 746 -13.25 10.03 -12.60
N CYS A 747 -14.44 9.81 -13.17
CA CYS A 747 -15.41 8.86 -12.64
C CYS A 747 -14.85 7.43 -12.64
N THR A 748 -15.15 6.68 -11.58
CA THR A 748 -14.77 5.26 -11.45
C THR A 748 -15.95 4.31 -11.71
N GLY A 749 -17.11 4.83 -12.14
CA GLY A 749 -18.31 4.03 -12.43
C GLY A 749 -18.92 3.32 -11.22
N CYS A 750 -18.65 3.76 -9.99
CA CYS A 750 -19.07 3.01 -8.79
C CYS A 750 -20.59 2.97 -8.59
N GLY A 751 -21.35 3.94 -9.10
CA GLY A 751 -22.81 3.97 -8.98
C GLY A 751 -23.37 4.43 -7.62
N SER A 752 -22.54 4.84 -6.65
CA SER A 752 -23.01 5.32 -5.34
C SER A 752 -23.98 6.50 -5.45
N CYS A 753 -23.73 7.43 -6.38
CA CYS A 753 -24.60 8.57 -6.66
C CYS A 753 -25.98 8.15 -7.19
N VAL A 754 -26.04 7.16 -8.08
CA VAL A 754 -27.30 6.57 -8.60
C VAL A 754 -28.04 5.82 -7.49
N ASN A 755 -27.30 5.10 -6.64
CA ASN A 755 -27.87 4.35 -5.52
C ASN A 755 -28.67 5.26 -4.58
N VAL A 756 -28.09 6.39 -4.16
CA VAL A 756 -28.73 7.30 -3.19
C VAL A 756 -29.71 8.30 -3.81
N CYS A 757 -29.78 8.39 -5.13
CA CYS A 757 -30.68 9.34 -5.81
C CYS A 757 -32.16 9.03 -5.50
N PRO A 758 -32.90 9.90 -4.81
CA PRO A 758 -34.30 9.64 -4.48
C PRO A 758 -35.25 9.85 -5.67
N GLY A 759 -34.90 10.75 -6.60
CA GLY A 759 -35.73 11.03 -7.78
C GLY A 759 -37.06 11.71 -7.46
N LYS A 760 -37.78 12.17 -8.50
CA LYS A 760 -39.18 12.60 -8.36
C LYS A 760 -40.07 11.37 -8.42
N LYS A 761 -40.93 11.18 -7.40
CA LYS A 761 -41.87 10.05 -7.32
C LYS A 761 -41.21 8.66 -7.52
N GLY A 762 -39.93 8.52 -7.18
CA GLY A 762 -39.15 7.29 -7.33
C GLY A 762 -38.43 7.12 -8.67
N GLU A 763 -38.68 7.98 -9.66
CA GLU A 763 -37.94 7.96 -10.94
C GLU A 763 -36.54 8.58 -10.78
N LYS A 764 -35.50 7.80 -11.05
CA LYS A 764 -34.11 8.21 -10.81
C LYS A 764 -33.73 9.39 -11.70
N ALA A 765 -33.08 10.39 -11.09
CA ALA A 765 -32.49 11.54 -11.79
C ALA A 765 -31.07 11.27 -12.31
N LEU A 766 -30.53 10.09 -12.07
CA LEU A 766 -29.22 9.64 -12.54
C LEU A 766 -29.34 8.20 -13.02
N VAL A 767 -28.75 7.91 -14.17
CA VAL A 767 -28.69 6.56 -14.78
C VAL A 767 -27.26 6.32 -15.25
N MET A 768 -26.77 5.10 -15.07
CA MET A 768 -25.46 4.73 -15.60
C MET A 768 -25.58 4.53 -17.12
N ALA A 769 -24.68 5.14 -17.89
CA ALA A 769 -24.58 5.00 -19.34
C ALA A 769 -23.11 4.92 -19.77
N ASN A 770 -22.87 4.45 -21.00
CA ASN A 770 -21.52 4.27 -21.54
C ASN A 770 -20.71 5.57 -21.47
N MET A 771 -19.47 5.49 -21.00
CA MET A 771 -18.60 6.65 -20.81
C MET A 771 -18.22 7.32 -22.13
N GLU A 772 -17.86 6.56 -23.17
CA GLU A 772 -17.40 7.11 -24.46
C GLU A 772 -18.51 7.89 -25.18
N GLU A 773 -19.72 7.35 -25.20
CA GLU A 773 -20.91 8.01 -25.78
C GLU A 773 -21.24 9.34 -25.07
N ASN A 774 -20.83 9.49 -23.81
CA ASN A 774 -21.13 10.63 -22.96
C ASN A 774 -19.87 11.43 -22.55
N ALA A 775 -18.76 11.27 -23.27
CA ALA A 775 -17.49 11.94 -22.94
C ALA A 775 -17.61 13.48 -22.91
N LYS A 776 -18.55 14.06 -23.67
CA LYS A 776 -18.84 15.50 -23.70
C LYS A 776 -19.33 16.07 -22.36
N GLU A 777 -19.80 15.24 -21.44
CA GLU A 777 -20.12 15.68 -20.07
C GLU A 777 -18.88 16.27 -19.36
N GLN A 778 -17.67 15.87 -19.80
CA GLN A 778 -16.42 16.46 -19.30
C GLN A 778 -16.34 17.97 -19.55
N ASP A 779 -16.77 18.46 -20.72
CA ASP A 779 -16.72 19.89 -21.05
C ASP A 779 -17.61 20.70 -20.10
N VAL A 780 -18.80 20.15 -19.77
CA VAL A 780 -19.74 20.75 -18.82
C VAL A 780 -19.19 20.73 -17.40
N PHE A 781 -18.47 19.66 -17.02
CA PHE A 781 -17.81 19.58 -15.73
C PHE A 781 -16.65 20.56 -15.59
N ASP A 782 -15.81 20.69 -16.61
CA ASP A 782 -14.69 21.64 -16.59
C ASP A 782 -15.20 23.07 -16.54
N PHE A 783 -16.22 23.43 -17.32
CA PHE A 783 -16.93 24.70 -17.18
C PHE A 783 -17.47 24.91 -15.75
N GLY A 784 -18.11 23.88 -15.19
CA GLY A 784 -18.65 23.93 -13.83
C GLY A 784 -17.59 24.16 -12.73
N ARG A 785 -16.32 23.81 -12.98
CA ARG A 785 -15.19 24.10 -12.06
C ARG A 785 -14.71 25.55 -12.13
N GLU A 786 -14.96 26.23 -13.24
CA GLU A 786 -14.61 27.65 -13.43
C GLU A 786 -15.65 28.60 -12.82
N ILE A 787 -16.82 28.09 -12.44
CA ILE A 787 -17.89 28.88 -11.82
C ILE A 787 -17.59 29.12 -10.35
N GLU A 788 -17.42 30.40 -9.99
CA GLU A 788 -17.19 30.82 -8.61
C GLU A 788 -18.33 30.36 -7.68
N VAL A 789 -17.93 29.95 -6.47
CA VAL A 789 -18.87 29.58 -5.42
C VAL A 789 -19.63 30.82 -4.92
N LYS A 790 -20.93 30.88 -5.23
CA LYS A 790 -21.82 32.00 -4.88
C LYS A 790 -22.08 32.08 -3.37
N PRO A 791 -21.62 33.12 -2.65
CA PRO A 791 -21.79 33.23 -1.20
C PRO A 791 -23.25 33.22 -0.75
N GLU A 792 -24.15 33.85 -1.52
CA GLU A 792 -25.59 33.90 -1.26
C GLU A 792 -26.25 32.52 -1.35
N VAL A 793 -25.74 31.62 -2.21
CA VAL A 793 -26.19 30.22 -2.29
C VAL A 793 -25.81 29.46 -1.03
N VAL A 794 -24.53 29.57 -0.63
CA VAL A 794 -24.02 28.89 0.56
C VAL A 794 -24.73 29.43 1.81
N ALA A 795 -24.97 30.74 1.91
CA ALA A 795 -25.72 31.35 3.01
C ALA A 795 -27.16 30.86 3.07
N LYS A 796 -27.85 30.77 1.92
CA LYS A 796 -29.24 30.28 1.84
C LYS A 796 -29.40 28.85 2.32
N PHE A 797 -28.51 27.95 1.88
CA PHE A 797 -28.61 26.52 2.19
C PHE A 797 -27.79 26.08 3.41
N LYS A 798 -26.94 26.97 3.95
CA LYS A 798 -26.03 26.78 5.08
C LYS A 798 -24.97 25.69 4.81
N ALA A 799 -23.70 26.03 5.00
CA ALA A 799 -22.57 25.12 4.75
C ALA A 799 -22.64 23.81 5.56
N ASN A 800 -23.23 23.85 6.76
CA ASN A 800 -23.39 22.69 7.65
C ASN A 800 -24.69 21.88 7.42
N THR A 801 -25.22 21.90 6.19
CA THR A 801 -26.30 20.99 5.78
C THR A 801 -25.85 20.10 4.61
N VAL A 802 -26.55 18.99 4.40
CA VAL A 802 -26.28 18.10 3.26
C VAL A 802 -26.36 18.84 1.93
N LYS A 803 -27.36 19.72 1.73
CA LYS A 803 -27.50 20.46 0.47
C LYS A 803 -26.44 21.56 0.35
N GLY A 804 -26.27 22.37 1.40
CA GLY A 804 -25.40 23.54 1.37
C GLY A 804 -23.90 23.21 1.35
N SER A 805 -23.47 22.15 2.05
CA SER A 805 -22.07 21.69 2.02
C SER A 805 -21.59 21.38 0.60
N GLN A 806 -22.47 20.89 -0.27
CA GLN A 806 -22.11 20.48 -1.62
C GLN A 806 -22.02 21.63 -2.63
N PHE A 807 -22.43 22.85 -2.25
CA PHE A 807 -22.14 24.04 -3.04
C PHE A 807 -20.75 24.63 -2.72
N LYS A 808 -20.07 24.14 -1.67
CA LYS A 808 -18.65 24.45 -1.46
C LYS A 808 -17.77 23.53 -2.29
N GLN A 809 -16.66 24.09 -2.77
CA GLN A 809 -15.63 23.34 -3.49
C GLN A 809 -15.10 22.19 -2.61
N PRO A 810 -15.10 20.94 -3.11
CA PRO A 810 -14.36 19.86 -2.48
C PRO A 810 -12.85 20.09 -2.65
N LEU A 811 -12.09 20.05 -1.56
CA LEU A 811 -10.62 20.17 -1.58
C LEU A 811 -9.92 18.82 -1.43
N LEU A 812 -10.68 17.73 -1.65
CA LEU A 812 -10.21 16.38 -1.90
C LEU A 812 -10.95 15.86 -3.14
N GLU A 813 -10.24 15.66 -4.24
CA GLU A 813 -10.80 15.25 -5.52
C GLU A 813 -9.94 14.18 -6.23
N PHE A 814 -10.59 13.24 -6.91
CA PHE A 814 -9.96 12.29 -7.85
C PHE A 814 -8.88 11.37 -7.25
N SER A 815 -9.02 11.00 -5.96
CA SER A 815 -8.05 10.14 -5.27
C SER A 815 -7.91 8.74 -5.89
N GLY A 816 -6.80 8.07 -5.56
CA GLY A 816 -6.53 6.68 -5.96
C GLY A 816 -7.38 5.61 -5.23
N ALA A 817 -8.41 6.01 -4.48
CA ALA A 817 -9.26 5.10 -3.71
C ALA A 817 -10.11 4.17 -4.60
N CYS A 818 -10.53 3.04 -4.03
CA CYS A 818 -11.40 2.08 -4.71
C CYS A 818 -12.73 2.69 -5.19
N ALA A 819 -13.29 2.16 -6.28
CA ALA A 819 -14.62 2.52 -6.73
C ALA A 819 -15.67 2.24 -5.65
N GLY A 820 -16.32 3.28 -5.13
CA GLY A 820 -17.31 3.17 -4.06
C GLY A 820 -16.71 3.11 -2.64
N CYS A 821 -15.45 3.53 -2.47
CA CYS A 821 -14.78 3.57 -1.15
C CYS A 821 -15.64 4.28 -0.09
N GLY A 822 -15.72 3.70 1.11
CA GLY A 822 -16.45 4.25 2.25
C GLY A 822 -15.69 5.33 3.04
N GLU A 823 -14.39 5.53 2.82
CA GLU A 823 -13.59 6.51 3.60
C GLU A 823 -13.70 7.93 3.02
N THR A 824 -13.45 8.06 1.71
CA THR A 824 -13.27 9.36 1.05
C THR A 824 -14.48 10.29 1.06
N PRO A 825 -15.76 9.83 1.09
CA PRO A 825 -16.90 10.74 1.24
C PRO A 825 -16.83 11.58 2.53
N TYR A 826 -16.38 10.99 3.64
CA TYR A 826 -16.22 11.71 4.91
C TYR A 826 -15.07 12.72 4.83
N ALA A 827 -13.90 12.31 4.34
CA ALA A 827 -12.75 13.21 4.20
C ALA A 827 -13.08 14.40 3.27
N LYS A 828 -13.74 14.14 2.13
CA LYS A 828 -14.23 15.18 1.21
C LYS A 828 -15.14 16.17 1.93
N LEU A 829 -16.12 15.68 2.69
CA LEU A 829 -17.02 16.54 3.46
C LEU A 829 -16.27 17.43 4.46
N ILE A 830 -15.30 16.89 5.20
CA ILE A 830 -14.46 17.67 6.12
C ILE A 830 -13.73 18.78 5.37
N THR A 831 -13.15 18.49 4.20
CA THR A 831 -12.49 19.53 3.39
C THR A 831 -13.45 20.61 2.88
N GLN A 832 -14.71 20.27 2.56
CA GLN A 832 -15.71 21.25 2.17
C GLN A 832 -16.09 22.17 3.34
N LEU A 833 -16.02 21.69 4.57
CA LEU A 833 -16.39 22.48 5.75
C LEU A 833 -15.23 23.37 6.23
N PHE A 834 -13.99 22.85 6.25
CA PHE A 834 -12.85 23.48 6.94
C PHE A 834 -11.53 23.51 6.14
N GLY A 835 -11.55 23.07 4.88
CA GLY A 835 -10.33 22.81 4.11
C GLY A 835 -9.48 24.03 3.78
N ASP A 836 -10.05 25.24 3.87
CA ASP A 836 -9.36 26.51 3.68
C ASP A 836 -8.38 26.87 4.82
N ARG A 837 -8.44 26.16 5.95
CA ARG A 837 -7.62 26.46 7.15
C ARG A 837 -7.14 25.22 7.91
N MET A 838 -7.18 24.04 7.31
CA MET A 838 -6.91 22.79 8.04
C MET A 838 -5.48 22.27 7.86
N TYR A 839 -4.94 21.69 8.94
CA TYR A 839 -3.81 20.77 8.91
C TYR A 839 -4.34 19.33 8.98
N ILE A 840 -3.72 18.41 8.25
CA ILE A 840 -4.00 16.98 8.30
C ILE A 840 -2.70 16.24 8.65
N ALA A 841 -2.68 15.66 9.84
CA ALA A 841 -1.78 14.57 10.18
C ALA A 841 -2.45 13.24 9.80
N ASN A 842 -1.91 12.52 8.83
CA ASN A 842 -2.52 11.29 8.33
C ASN A 842 -1.69 10.06 8.68
N ALA A 843 -2.31 9.08 9.37
CA ALA A 843 -1.66 7.82 9.70
C ALA A 843 -1.43 7.00 8.43
N THR A 844 -0.38 6.18 8.44
CA THR A 844 -0.17 5.19 7.37
C THR A 844 -1.35 4.22 7.31
N GLY A 845 -1.82 3.90 6.11
CA GLY A 845 -3.04 3.12 5.87
C GLY A 845 -3.73 3.56 4.58
N CYS A 846 -4.96 3.09 4.33
CA CYS A 846 -5.68 3.45 3.10
C CYS A 846 -5.76 4.97 2.90
N SER A 847 -6.04 5.73 3.97
CA SER A 847 -6.10 7.19 3.92
C SER A 847 -4.80 7.87 3.48
N SER A 848 -3.64 7.34 3.83
CA SER A 848 -2.37 7.85 3.31
C SER A 848 -2.13 7.46 1.84
N ILE A 849 -2.51 6.24 1.45
CA ILE A 849 -2.27 5.73 0.10
C ILE A 849 -3.16 6.46 -0.91
N TRP A 850 -4.47 6.56 -0.67
CA TRP A 850 -5.30 7.36 -1.58
C TRP A 850 -5.08 8.85 -1.37
N GLY A 851 -4.56 9.30 -0.22
CA GLY A 851 -4.37 10.72 0.12
C GLY A 851 -3.10 11.35 -0.48
N ASN A 852 -2.03 10.59 -0.68
CA ASN A 852 -0.81 11.06 -1.35
C ASN A 852 0.09 9.88 -1.81
N SER A 853 -0.35 9.13 -2.83
CA SER A 853 0.57 8.25 -3.57
C SER A 853 1.17 9.04 -4.73
N SER A 854 2.38 9.54 -4.52
CA SER A 854 3.11 10.30 -5.54
C SER A 854 3.16 9.53 -6.86
N PRO A 855 2.91 10.19 -8.00
CA PRO A 855 2.82 11.64 -8.21
C PRO A 855 1.38 12.22 -8.19
N SER A 856 0.38 11.51 -7.67
CA SER A 856 -1.01 11.98 -7.65
C SER A 856 -1.37 12.57 -6.28
N THR A 857 -1.59 13.89 -6.22
CA THR A 857 -1.97 14.64 -5.01
C THR A 857 -3.43 15.10 -5.10
N PRO A 858 -4.39 14.39 -4.46
CA PRO A 858 -5.82 14.67 -4.56
C PRO A 858 -6.31 15.80 -3.66
N TYR A 859 -5.55 16.15 -2.62
CA TYR A 859 -5.81 17.37 -1.86
C TYR A 859 -5.44 18.57 -2.73
N THR A 860 -6.37 19.52 -2.87
CA THR A 860 -6.25 20.68 -3.77
C THR A 860 -6.52 21.98 -3.02
N ILE A 861 -6.45 23.09 -3.74
CA ILE A 861 -6.62 24.45 -3.22
C ILE A 861 -7.85 25.13 -3.81
N ASN A 862 -8.36 26.13 -3.11
CA ASN A 862 -9.37 27.05 -3.60
C ASN A 862 -8.75 28.19 -4.44
N GLU A 863 -9.61 29.07 -4.98
CA GLU A 863 -9.20 30.23 -5.79
C GLU A 863 -8.29 31.23 -5.04
N LYS A 864 -8.37 31.29 -3.70
CA LYS A 864 -7.46 32.09 -2.85
C LYS A 864 -6.10 31.42 -2.64
N GLY A 865 -5.90 30.23 -3.20
CA GLY A 865 -4.68 29.44 -3.03
C GLY A 865 -4.57 28.69 -1.71
N GLN A 866 -5.66 28.59 -0.95
CA GLN A 866 -5.74 27.93 0.36
C GLN A 866 -6.25 26.50 0.22
N GLY A 867 -5.73 25.58 1.03
CA GLY A 867 -6.19 24.19 1.06
C GLY A 867 -5.62 23.41 2.23
N PRO A 868 -5.97 22.12 2.36
CA PRO A 868 -5.46 21.29 3.44
C PRO A 868 -3.94 21.12 3.37
N ALA A 869 -3.24 21.48 4.46
CA ALA A 869 -1.83 21.17 4.63
C ALA A 869 -1.71 19.73 5.13
N TRP A 870 -1.30 18.80 4.26
CA TRP A 870 -1.32 17.36 4.52
C TRP A 870 0.09 16.81 4.75
N SER A 871 0.26 15.93 5.73
CA SER A 871 1.48 15.15 5.90
C SER A 871 1.20 13.78 6.53
N ASN A 872 1.99 12.79 6.14
CA ASN A 872 2.06 11.48 6.76
C ASN A 872 3.44 11.32 7.42
N SER A 873 3.45 11.02 8.73
CA SER A 873 4.68 10.68 9.46
C SER A 873 4.88 9.16 9.38
N LEU A 874 4.36 8.40 10.35
CA LEU A 874 4.42 6.94 10.38
C LEU A 874 3.04 6.32 10.64
N PHE A 875 2.98 5.03 10.95
CA PHE A 875 1.72 4.35 11.27
C PHE A 875 1.37 4.53 12.75
N GLU A 876 2.37 4.47 13.61
CA GLU A 876 2.28 4.41 15.06
C GLU A 876 2.15 5.78 15.75
N ASP A 877 2.59 6.86 15.13
CA ASP A 877 2.83 8.17 15.79
C ASP A 877 1.86 9.29 15.37
N ASN A 878 0.83 8.97 14.59
CA ASN A 878 0.05 9.99 13.90
C ASN A 878 -0.70 10.96 14.83
N ALA A 879 -1.09 10.49 16.03
CA ALA A 879 -1.76 11.37 16.99
C ALA A 879 -0.77 12.41 17.51
N GLU A 880 0.41 11.96 17.92
CA GLU A 880 1.52 12.75 18.42
C GLU A 880 2.05 13.70 17.36
N PHE A 881 2.09 13.28 16.10
CA PHE A 881 2.47 14.10 14.97
C PHE A 881 1.51 15.28 14.77
N GLY A 882 0.20 15.02 14.75
CA GLY A 882 -0.81 16.08 14.69
C GLY A 882 -0.82 16.97 15.94
N TYR A 883 -0.51 16.41 17.11
CA TYR A 883 -0.32 17.18 18.34
C TYR A 883 0.89 18.12 18.23
N GLY A 884 2.01 17.66 17.65
CA GLY A 884 3.18 18.49 17.37
C GLY A 884 2.87 19.68 16.46
N MET A 885 2.07 19.47 15.40
CA MET A 885 1.58 20.56 14.53
C MET A 885 0.78 21.60 15.33
N LEU A 886 -0.10 21.14 16.23
CA LEU A 886 -0.89 22.03 17.08
C LEU A 886 -0.01 22.84 18.04
N LEU A 887 0.98 22.20 18.68
CA LEU A 887 1.91 22.89 19.58
C LEU A 887 2.67 24.01 18.86
N ALA A 888 3.12 23.76 17.63
CA ALA A 888 3.77 24.77 16.80
C ALA A 888 2.82 25.95 16.52
N GLN A 889 1.57 25.67 16.11
CA GLN A 889 0.57 26.71 15.88
C GLN A 889 0.26 27.52 17.15
N LYS A 890 0.12 26.86 18.30
CA LYS A 890 -0.10 27.54 19.59
C LYS A 890 1.04 28.48 19.93
N ALA A 891 2.30 28.04 19.79
CA ALA A 891 3.47 28.85 20.10
C ALA A 891 3.55 30.10 19.20
N ILE A 892 3.41 29.91 17.87
CA ILE A 892 3.50 31.01 16.91
C ILE A 892 2.33 31.99 17.09
N ARG A 893 1.09 31.48 17.20
CA ARG A 893 -0.11 32.32 17.38
C ARG A 893 -0.10 33.07 18.69
N LYS A 894 0.42 32.48 19.77
CA LYS A 894 0.56 33.17 21.06
C LYS A 894 1.48 34.39 20.93
N ARG A 895 2.65 34.22 20.31
CA ARG A 895 3.59 35.34 20.05
C ARG A 895 2.92 36.45 19.24
N LEU A 896 2.26 36.09 18.13
CA LEU A 896 1.57 37.07 17.28
C LEU A 896 0.42 37.77 18.01
N LYS A 897 -0.30 37.06 18.87
CA LYS A 897 -1.34 37.65 19.72
C LYS A 897 -0.76 38.72 20.65
N GLU A 898 0.35 38.43 21.33
CA GLU A 898 1.04 39.39 22.21
C GLU A 898 1.52 40.64 21.44
N GLU A 899 1.99 40.45 20.20
CA GLU A 899 2.34 41.57 19.30
C GLU A 899 1.12 42.41 18.91
N VAL A 900 -0.02 41.77 18.61
CA VAL A 900 -1.29 42.47 18.32
C VAL A 900 -1.79 43.23 19.56
N GLU A 901 -1.68 42.65 20.75
CA GLU A 901 -2.00 43.33 22.01
C GLU A 901 -1.11 44.57 22.22
N ALA A 902 0.18 44.48 21.90
CA ALA A 902 1.10 45.61 21.98
C ALA A 902 0.76 46.73 20.98
N VAL A 903 0.35 46.37 19.75
CA VAL A 903 -0.12 47.35 18.76
C VAL A 903 -1.43 48.01 19.22
N ALA A 904 -2.38 47.23 19.75
CA ALA A 904 -3.64 47.74 20.27
C ALA A 904 -3.44 48.74 21.42
N ALA A 905 -2.46 48.49 22.28
CA ALA A 905 -2.12 49.34 23.42
C ALA A 905 -1.27 50.58 23.05
N SER A 906 -0.79 50.70 21.80
CA SER A 906 0.08 51.79 21.39
C SER A 906 -0.67 53.09 21.12
N ASP A 907 -0.20 54.19 21.70
CA ASP A 907 -0.72 55.54 21.40
C ASP A 907 -0.44 56.00 19.97
N LYS A 908 0.48 55.32 19.27
CA LYS A 908 0.82 55.61 17.86
C LYS A 908 -0.06 54.84 16.86
N ALA A 909 -0.84 53.86 17.31
CA ALA A 909 -1.73 53.10 16.45
C ALA A 909 -2.96 53.94 16.09
N SER A 910 -3.37 53.90 14.81
CA SER A 910 -4.61 54.54 14.36
C SER A 910 -5.83 53.89 14.99
N GLU A 911 -6.95 54.61 15.08
CA GLU A 911 -8.20 54.05 15.58
C GLU A 911 -8.68 52.85 14.75
N ALA A 912 -8.45 52.87 13.43
CA ALA A 912 -8.74 51.74 12.54
C ALA A 912 -7.88 50.51 12.87
N ALA A 913 -6.59 50.69 13.14
CA ALA A 913 -5.70 49.60 13.56
C ALA A 913 -6.12 49.03 14.92
N LYS A 914 -6.44 49.89 15.90
CA LYS A 914 -6.93 49.46 17.22
C LYS A 914 -8.23 48.66 17.13
N ALA A 915 -9.18 49.12 16.31
CA ALA A 915 -10.44 48.40 16.09
C ALA A 915 -10.21 47.01 15.46
N ALA A 916 -9.33 46.92 14.45
CA ALA A 916 -9.00 45.65 13.81
C ALA A 916 -8.24 44.69 14.76
N CYS A 917 -7.33 45.21 15.59
CA CYS A 917 -6.69 44.44 16.65
C CYS A 917 -7.72 43.89 17.64
N GLN A 918 -8.68 44.71 18.09
CA GLN A 918 -9.72 44.27 19.01
C GLN A 918 -10.61 43.18 18.39
N GLU A 919 -11.05 43.35 17.15
CA GLU A 919 -11.85 42.34 16.44
C GLU A 919 -11.09 41.00 16.31
N TYR A 920 -9.79 41.04 16.01
CA TYR A 920 -8.94 39.84 16.00
C TYR A 920 -8.87 39.16 17.37
N LEU A 921 -8.65 39.93 18.44
CA LEU A 921 -8.52 39.42 19.80
C LEU A 921 -9.83 38.79 20.30
N ASP A 922 -10.97 39.45 20.03
CA ASP A 922 -12.30 38.97 20.42
C ASP A 922 -12.66 37.65 19.71
N THR A 923 -12.15 37.46 18.49
CA THR A 923 -12.40 36.27 17.67
C THR A 923 -11.31 35.20 17.75
N PHE A 924 -10.23 35.42 18.50
CA PHE A 924 -8.98 34.63 18.45
C PHE A 924 -9.16 33.09 18.49
N ASN A 925 -10.13 32.61 19.26
CA ASN A 925 -10.44 31.19 19.45
C ASN A 925 -11.58 30.66 18.56
N CYS A 926 -12.22 31.50 17.75
CA CYS A 926 -13.34 31.13 16.89
C CYS A 926 -12.87 30.84 15.45
N GLY A 927 -12.96 29.59 15.02
CA GLY A 927 -12.53 29.18 13.67
C GLY A 927 -13.38 29.76 12.54
N VAL A 928 -14.61 30.20 12.85
CA VAL A 928 -15.55 30.74 11.86
C VAL A 928 -15.29 32.22 11.58
N THR A 929 -14.98 33.03 12.60
CA THR A 929 -14.89 34.50 12.46
C THR A 929 -13.46 35.04 12.48
N ASN A 930 -12.48 34.28 13.01
CA ASN A 930 -11.11 34.79 13.13
C ASN A 930 -10.40 34.99 11.78
N GLY A 931 -10.78 34.25 10.74
CA GLY A 931 -10.24 34.43 9.39
C GLY A 931 -10.54 35.83 8.85
N ASP A 932 -11.82 36.21 8.81
CA ASP A 932 -12.25 37.54 8.35
C ASP A 932 -11.65 38.67 9.21
N ALA A 933 -11.58 38.49 10.54
CA ALA A 933 -10.94 39.44 11.43
C ALA A 933 -9.42 39.57 11.17
N THR A 934 -8.76 38.46 10.82
CA THR A 934 -7.34 38.45 10.44
C THR A 934 -7.12 39.23 9.14
N ASP A 935 -7.95 39.04 8.13
CA ASP A 935 -7.84 39.77 6.86
C ASP A 935 -7.95 41.29 7.07
N LYS A 936 -8.89 41.72 7.92
CA LYS A 936 -9.03 43.14 8.32
C LYS A 936 -7.83 43.65 9.11
N LEU A 937 -7.30 42.85 10.05
CA LEU A 937 -6.10 43.19 10.81
C LEU A 937 -4.90 43.40 9.88
N VAL A 938 -4.64 42.46 8.98
CA VAL A 938 -3.53 42.55 8.02
C VAL A 938 -3.69 43.80 7.15
N ALA A 939 -4.88 44.05 6.61
CA ALA A 939 -5.15 45.24 5.81
C ALA A 939 -4.96 46.56 6.58
N ALA A 940 -5.29 46.60 7.88
CA ALA A 940 -5.12 47.77 8.72
C ALA A 940 -3.66 48.03 9.13
N LEU A 941 -2.83 47.00 9.17
CA LEU A 941 -1.42 47.08 9.57
C LEU A 941 -0.46 47.16 8.38
N ASP A 942 -0.90 46.79 7.17
CA ASP A 942 -0.07 46.86 5.97
C ASP A 942 0.36 48.29 5.65
N GLY A 943 1.64 48.46 5.31
CA GLY A 943 2.26 49.77 5.11
C GLY A 943 2.48 50.63 6.36
N CYS A 944 2.13 50.17 7.56
CA CYS A 944 2.43 50.89 8.80
C CYS A 944 3.95 50.92 9.08
N ASP A 945 4.50 52.11 9.37
CA ASP A 945 5.92 52.25 9.72
C ASP A 945 6.18 51.91 11.20
N CYS A 946 6.02 50.63 11.52
CA CYS A 946 6.23 50.05 12.85
C CYS A 946 6.76 48.62 12.68
N ASP A 947 7.90 48.30 13.32
CA ASP A 947 8.54 47.00 13.16
C ASP A 947 7.64 45.84 13.63
N THR A 948 6.88 46.04 14.71
CA THR A 948 5.88 45.07 15.18
C THR A 948 4.76 44.86 14.15
N CYS A 949 4.25 45.92 13.53
CA CYS A 949 3.23 45.79 12.48
C CYS A 949 3.77 45.05 11.25
N LYS A 950 5.02 45.35 10.84
CA LYS A 950 5.70 44.67 9.73
C LYS A 950 5.90 43.19 10.03
N ASP A 951 6.27 42.82 11.27
CA ASP A 951 6.41 41.40 11.64
C ASP A 951 5.07 40.66 11.69
N ILE A 952 4.00 41.29 12.20
CA ILE A 952 2.64 40.72 12.16
C ILE A 952 2.21 40.44 10.71
N VAL A 953 2.37 41.42 9.82
CA VAL A 953 1.99 41.29 8.40
C VAL A 953 2.84 40.25 7.69
N LYS A 954 4.14 40.17 7.99
CA LYS A 954 5.05 39.15 7.45
C LYS A 954 4.62 37.73 7.85
N ASN A 955 4.08 37.55 9.05
CA ASN A 955 3.66 36.26 9.60
C ASN A 955 2.15 36.01 9.48
N LYS A 956 1.45 36.72 8.56
CA LYS A 956 0.00 36.69 8.41
C LYS A 956 -0.62 35.30 8.26
N ASP A 957 0.10 34.36 7.64
CA ASP A 957 -0.39 32.99 7.40
C ASP A 957 -0.63 32.23 8.71
N PHE A 958 -0.01 32.64 9.81
CA PHE A 958 -0.18 32.05 11.13
C PHE A 958 -1.25 32.73 11.98
N LEU A 959 -1.71 33.94 11.65
CA LEU A 959 -2.63 34.72 12.50
C LEU A 959 -3.99 34.03 12.70
N ALA A 960 -4.64 33.65 11.59
CA ALA A 960 -5.96 33.05 11.60
C ALA A 960 -5.95 31.67 12.27
N LYS A 961 -6.97 31.36 13.08
CA LYS A 961 -7.15 30.05 13.71
C LYS A 961 -7.17 28.94 12.66
N LYS A 962 -6.38 27.90 12.90
CA LYS A 962 -6.27 26.71 12.05
C LYS A 962 -7.09 25.57 12.62
N SER A 963 -7.56 24.67 11.78
CA SER A 963 -8.29 23.46 12.18
C SER A 963 -7.33 22.27 12.18
N GLN A 964 -6.97 21.73 13.35
CA GLN A 964 -6.05 20.59 13.43
C GLN A 964 -6.84 19.28 13.31
N TRP A 965 -6.54 18.48 12.27
CA TRP A 965 -7.13 17.17 12.04
C TRP A 965 -6.09 16.05 12.05
N ILE A 966 -6.47 14.94 12.66
CA ILE A 966 -5.73 13.68 12.69
C ILE A 966 -6.58 12.61 12.02
N PHE A 967 -6.16 12.14 10.85
CA PHE A 967 -6.87 11.15 10.03
C PHE A 967 -6.21 9.78 10.15
N GLY A 968 -7.00 8.71 10.32
CA GLY A 968 -6.47 7.35 10.25
C GLY A 968 -7.54 6.27 10.26
N GLY A 969 -7.16 5.05 9.89
CA GLY A 969 -8.05 3.89 9.91
C GLY A 969 -8.19 3.25 11.30
N ASP A 970 -9.03 2.23 11.41
CA ASP A 970 -9.22 1.51 12.68
C ASP A 970 -7.94 0.83 13.19
N GLY A 971 -7.09 0.30 12.31
CA GLY A 971 -5.84 -0.34 12.75
C GLY A 971 -4.86 0.59 13.45
N TRP A 972 -4.81 1.86 13.06
CA TRP A 972 -4.06 2.85 13.80
C TRP A 972 -4.71 3.15 15.16
N ALA A 973 -5.97 3.58 15.15
CA ALA A 973 -6.62 4.13 16.33
C ALA A 973 -6.93 3.09 17.41
N TYR A 974 -7.18 1.84 17.02
CA TYR A 974 -7.56 0.78 17.96
C TYR A 974 -6.34 -0.01 18.44
N ASP A 975 -5.30 -0.13 17.61
CA ASP A 975 -4.14 -0.98 17.83
C ASP A 975 -2.83 -0.20 18.01
N ILE A 976 -2.09 0.04 16.92
CA ILE A 976 -0.67 0.44 17.00
C ILE A 976 -0.49 1.86 17.54
N GLY A 977 -1.36 2.80 17.15
CA GLY A 977 -1.32 4.19 17.60
C GLY A 977 -2.25 4.50 18.76
N PHE A 978 -2.92 3.48 19.34
CA PHE A 978 -3.91 3.72 20.39
C PHE A 978 -3.34 4.44 21.61
N GLY A 979 -2.10 4.14 22.01
CA GLY A 979 -1.45 4.83 23.13
C GLY A 979 -1.28 6.34 22.86
N GLY A 980 -0.91 6.70 21.63
CA GLY A 980 -0.83 8.08 21.18
C GLY A 980 -2.19 8.77 21.10
N VAL A 981 -3.19 8.09 20.52
CA VAL A 981 -4.57 8.59 20.45
C VAL A 981 -5.12 8.86 21.85
N ASP A 982 -4.95 7.93 22.77
CA ASP A 982 -5.37 8.08 24.16
C ASP A 982 -4.71 9.30 24.82
N HIS A 983 -3.39 9.42 24.72
CA HIS A 983 -2.64 10.54 25.29
C HIS A 983 -3.06 11.90 24.73
N VAL A 984 -3.23 11.99 23.41
CA VAL A 984 -3.61 13.23 22.73
C VAL A 984 -5.04 13.64 23.06
N LEU A 985 -5.98 12.69 23.13
CA LEU A 985 -7.34 12.98 23.60
C LEU A 985 -7.36 13.40 25.08
N ALA A 986 -6.50 12.82 25.92
CA ALA A 986 -6.36 13.19 27.33
C ALA A 986 -5.73 14.57 27.56
N SER A 987 -5.11 15.17 26.54
CA SER A 987 -4.43 16.47 26.68
C SER A 987 -5.37 17.65 26.93
N GLY A 988 -6.65 17.51 26.55
CA GLY A 988 -7.63 18.61 26.61
C GLY A 988 -7.45 19.69 25.55
N GLU A 989 -6.54 19.48 24.59
CA GLU A 989 -6.25 20.45 23.52
C GLU A 989 -7.28 20.40 22.38
N ASP A 990 -7.47 21.54 21.70
CA ASP A 990 -8.39 21.71 20.55
C ASP A 990 -7.85 20.98 19.31
N ILE A 991 -8.24 19.71 19.15
CA ILE A 991 -7.76 18.81 18.10
C ILE A 991 -8.83 17.80 17.69
N ASN A 992 -8.94 17.52 16.39
CA ASN A 992 -9.97 16.65 15.83
C ASN A 992 -9.38 15.33 15.32
N VAL A 993 -9.78 14.20 15.90
CA VAL A 993 -9.42 12.86 15.46
C VAL A 993 -10.56 12.24 14.67
N MET A 994 -10.29 11.87 13.42
CA MET A 994 -11.21 11.18 12.52
C MET A 994 -10.72 9.74 12.25
N VAL A 995 -11.50 8.77 12.71
CA VAL A 995 -11.24 7.34 12.50
C VAL A 995 -12.16 6.80 11.40
N PHE A 996 -11.58 6.37 10.29
CA PHE A 996 -12.28 5.63 9.24
C PHE A 996 -12.33 4.15 9.62
N ASP A 997 -13.40 3.74 10.29
CA ASP A 997 -13.53 2.40 10.85
C ASP A 997 -14.04 1.42 9.78
N THR A 998 -13.08 0.72 9.17
CA THR A 998 -13.33 -0.37 8.23
C THR A 998 -13.38 -1.73 8.94
N GLU A 999 -13.16 -1.76 10.26
CA GLU A 999 -13.13 -2.96 11.10
C GLU A 999 -12.10 -4.03 10.67
N VAL A 1000 -11.13 -3.69 9.83
CA VAL A 1000 -10.02 -4.54 9.37
C VAL A 1000 -8.86 -3.67 8.90
N TYR A 1001 -7.65 -4.22 8.79
CA TYR A 1001 -6.53 -3.52 8.17
C TYR A 1001 -6.67 -3.54 6.66
N SER A 1002 -7.49 -2.63 6.15
CA SER A 1002 -7.88 -2.61 4.74
C SER A 1002 -6.69 -2.54 3.78
N ASN A 1003 -5.68 -1.72 4.07
CA ASN A 1003 -4.57 -1.47 3.15
C ASN A 1003 -3.71 -2.72 2.89
N THR A 1004 -3.39 -3.45 3.94
CA THR A 1004 -2.42 -4.55 3.94
C THR A 1004 -3.02 -5.91 3.58
N GLY A 1005 -4.32 -5.99 3.29
CA GLY A 1005 -4.97 -7.24 2.84
C GLY A 1005 -6.24 -7.61 3.59
N GLY A 1006 -6.63 -6.86 4.62
CA GLY A 1006 -7.82 -7.16 5.43
C GLY A 1006 -7.51 -8.08 6.61
N GLN A 1007 -6.44 -7.78 7.34
CA GLN A 1007 -6.12 -8.41 8.62
C GLN A 1007 -7.11 -7.99 9.72
N SER A 1008 -7.23 -8.85 10.73
CA SER A 1008 -7.98 -8.55 11.95
C SER A 1008 -7.45 -7.29 12.62
N SER A 1009 -8.34 -6.57 13.31
CA SER A 1009 -8.03 -5.46 14.18
C SER A 1009 -8.80 -5.60 15.49
N LYS A 1010 -8.46 -4.81 16.52
CA LYS A 1010 -9.34 -4.73 17.70
C LYS A 1010 -10.70 -4.11 17.37
N ALA A 1011 -10.87 -3.49 16.20
CA ALA A 1011 -12.15 -3.01 15.70
C ALA A 1011 -12.97 -4.10 14.96
N THR A 1012 -12.36 -5.22 14.55
CA THR A 1012 -13.07 -6.36 13.95
C THR A 1012 -14.09 -6.95 14.93
N LYS A 1013 -15.30 -7.25 14.45
CA LYS A 1013 -16.38 -7.83 15.25
C LYS A 1013 -16.31 -9.35 15.38
N THR A 1014 -16.96 -9.87 16.42
CA THR A 1014 -17.14 -11.30 16.68
C THR A 1014 -17.68 -12.03 15.45
N GLY A 1015 -17.12 -13.18 15.10
CA GLY A 1015 -17.55 -14.01 13.97
C GLY A 1015 -17.14 -13.50 12.58
N ALA A 1016 -16.59 -12.29 12.45
CA ALA A 1016 -16.03 -11.84 11.18
C ALA A 1016 -14.75 -12.62 10.88
N THR A 1017 -14.61 -13.05 9.63
CA THR A 1017 -13.37 -13.63 9.09
C THR A 1017 -12.52 -12.52 8.50
N ALA A 1018 -11.24 -12.55 8.85
CA ALA A 1018 -10.19 -11.67 8.37
C ALA A 1018 -8.88 -12.49 8.41
N GLN A 1019 -7.81 -11.97 7.82
CA GLN A 1019 -6.49 -12.59 8.04
C GLN A 1019 -6.14 -12.54 9.55
N PHE A 1020 -5.52 -13.60 10.08
CA PHE A 1020 -5.30 -13.85 11.52
C PHE A 1020 -6.58 -14.06 12.36
N ALA A 1021 -7.73 -14.12 11.71
CA ALA A 1021 -9.00 -14.52 12.27
C ALA A 1021 -9.75 -15.42 11.28
N ALA A 1022 -9.04 -16.32 10.59
CA ALA A 1022 -9.60 -17.19 9.55
C ALA A 1022 -10.77 -18.04 10.05
N GLY A 1023 -10.70 -18.49 11.31
CA GLY A 1023 -11.77 -19.22 12.00
C GLY A 1023 -12.89 -18.36 12.57
N GLY A 1024 -12.96 -17.07 12.24
CA GLY A 1024 -13.87 -16.07 12.81
C GLY A 1024 -13.36 -15.52 14.14
N LYS A 1025 -13.35 -14.21 14.31
CA LYS A 1025 -12.88 -13.56 15.54
C LYS A 1025 -13.74 -13.96 16.76
N GLU A 1026 -13.10 -14.39 17.84
CA GLU A 1026 -13.79 -14.89 19.04
C GLU A 1026 -14.15 -13.77 20.05
N THR A 1027 -13.47 -12.63 19.96
CA THR A 1027 -13.61 -11.50 20.89
C THR A 1027 -14.43 -10.36 20.31
N LYS A 1028 -15.20 -9.69 21.17
CA LYS A 1028 -15.98 -8.51 20.79
C LYS A 1028 -15.10 -7.37 20.28
N LYS A 1029 -15.71 -6.46 19.54
CA LYS A 1029 -15.11 -5.19 19.11
C LYS A 1029 -14.70 -4.36 20.34
N LYS A 1030 -13.50 -3.80 20.33
CA LYS A 1030 -13.05 -2.83 21.34
C LYS A 1030 -13.92 -1.58 21.25
N ASP A 1031 -14.34 -1.07 22.40
CA ASP A 1031 -15.22 0.08 22.48
C ASP A 1031 -14.42 1.38 22.70
N LEU A 1032 -13.79 1.86 21.62
CA LEU A 1032 -12.97 3.07 21.65
C LEU A 1032 -13.78 4.30 22.07
N ALA A 1033 -15.05 4.39 21.66
CA ALA A 1033 -15.91 5.52 22.00
C ALA A 1033 -16.14 5.64 23.51
N SER A 1034 -16.49 4.54 24.19
CA SER A 1034 -16.67 4.61 25.66
C SER A 1034 -15.37 4.87 26.40
N MET A 1035 -14.25 4.35 25.90
CA MET A 1035 -12.93 4.65 26.46
C MET A 1035 -12.66 6.17 26.40
N ALA A 1036 -12.90 6.80 25.26
CA ALA A 1036 -12.74 8.25 25.11
C ALA A 1036 -13.77 9.05 25.94
N MET A 1037 -15.04 8.64 25.97
CA MET A 1037 -16.08 9.30 26.78
C MET A 1037 -15.77 9.27 28.28
N SER A 1038 -14.99 8.28 28.75
CA SER A 1038 -14.64 8.16 30.17
C SER A 1038 -13.81 9.34 30.71
N TYR A 1039 -13.14 10.09 29.84
CA TYR A 1039 -12.49 11.35 30.21
C TYR A 1039 -13.49 12.46 30.60
N GLY A 1040 -14.70 12.42 30.06
CA GLY A 1040 -15.76 13.39 30.33
C GLY A 1040 -15.63 14.75 29.62
N TYR A 1041 -14.43 15.11 29.16
CA TYR A 1041 -14.14 16.36 28.42
C TYR A 1041 -13.72 16.13 26.95
N VAL A 1042 -13.84 14.92 26.45
CA VAL A 1042 -13.60 14.61 25.02
C VAL A 1042 -14.94 14.61 24.30
N TYR A 1043 -15.09 15.36 23.22
CA TYR A 1043 -16.24 15.21 22.33
C TYR A 1043 -16.13 13.88 21.59
N VAL A 1044 -17.18 13.06 21.59
CA VAL A 1044 -17.16 11.74 20.93
C VAL A 1044 -18.39 11.57 20.05
N ALA A 1045 -18.21 11.21 18.79
CA ALA A 1045 -19.31 10.88 17.90
C ALA A 1045 -19.07 9.56 17.14
N GLN A 1046 -20.12 8.77 17.02
CA GLN A 1046 -20.17 7.62 16.13
C GLN A 1046 -21.12 7.96 14.98
N ILE A 1047 -20.63 7.83 13.73
CA ILE A 1047 -21.35 8.28 12.53
C ILE A 1047 -21.37 7.20 11.45
N ALA A 1048 -22.39 7.26 10.60
CA ALA A 1048 -22.51 6.46 9.37
C ALA A 1048 -23.28 7.32 8.35
N MET A 1049 -22.61 7.73 7.28
CA MET A 1049 -23.11 8.66 6.26
C MET A 1049 -24.41 8.17 5.64
N GLY A 1050 -24.43 6.93 5.17
CA GLY A 1050 -25.61 6.29 4.58
C GLY A 1050 -26.71 5.98 5.61
N GLY A 1051 -26.35 5.88 6.89
CA GLY A 1051 -27.31 5.72 8.00
C GLY A 1051 -28.09 7.00 8.31
N ASP A 1052 -27.39 8.14 8.41
CA ASP A 1052 -28.03 9.45 8.52
C ASP A 1052 -27.11 10.57 7.96
N PHE A 1053 -27.50 11.06 6.78
CA PHE A 1053 -26.79 12.13 6.10
C PHE A 1053 -26.69 13.42 6.92
N ASN A 1054 -27.74 13.78 7.69
CA ASN A 1054 -27.75 15.02 8.46
C ASN A 1054 -26.94 14.89 9.75
N GLN A 1055 -27.05 13.75 10.43
CA GLN A 1055 -26.30 13.48 11.65
C GLN A 1055 -24.79 13.56 11.40
N THR A 1056 -24.33 13.05 10.26
CA THR A 1056 -22.92 13.10 9.86
C THR A 1056 -22.39 14.54 9.75
N VAL A 1057 -23.08 15.42 9.02
CA VAL A 1057 -22.66 16.84 8.90
C VAL A 1057 -22.71 17.54 10.25
N LYS A 1058 -23.74 17.26 11.06
CA LYS A 1058 -23.90 17.83 12.40
C LYS A 1058 -22.77 17.43 13.33
N ALA A 1059 -22.45 16.13 13.41
CA ALA A 1059 -21.42 15.60 14.29
C ALA A 1059 -20.03 16.16 13.96
N ILE A 1060 -19.68 16.25 12.67
CA ILE A 1060 -18.42 16.84 12.20
C ILE A 1060 -18.36 18.34 12.52
N SER A 1061 -19.47 19.06 12.35
CA SER A 1061 -19.53 20.49 12.65
C SER A 1061 -19.43 20.78 14.15
N GLU A 1062 -20.07 19.97 14.99
CA GLU A 1062 -19.99 20.09 16.45
C GLU A 1062 -18.59 19.76 16.98
N ALA A 1063 -17.97 18.69 16.47
CA ALA A 1063 -16.60 18.30 16.82
C ALA A 1063 -15.60 19.42 16.57
N GLU A 1064 -15.63 20.05 15.39
CA GLU A 1064 -14.68 21.11 15.04
C GLU A 1064 -14.91 22.41 15.83
N ALA A 1065 -16.16 22.68 16.19
CA ALA A 1065 -16.52 23.84 17.00
C ALA A 1065 -16.19 23.65 18.49
N TYR A 1066 -16.04 22.41 18.96
CA TYR A 1066 -15.74 22.10 20.34
C TYR A 1066 -14.32 22.58 20.69
N PRO A 1067 -14.14 23.45 21.72
CA PRO A 1067 -12.83 23.99 22.08
C PRO A 1067 -12.03 22.99 22.93
N GLY A 1068 -11.76 21.81 22.39
CA GLY A 1068 -11.11 20.70 23.07
C GLY A 1068 -10.96 19.48 22.16
N PRO A 1069 -10.60 18.32 22.72
CA PRO A 1069 -10.32 17.13 21.94
C PRO A 1069 -11.61 16.50 21.44
N SER A 1070 -11.63 16.15 20.16
CA SER A 1070 -12.77 15.53 19.48
C SER A 1070 -12.37 14.20 18.85
N LEU A 1071 -13.19 13.17 19.02
CA LEU A 1071 -13.07 11.87 18.38
C LEU A 1071 -14.33 11.55 17.58
N ILE A 1072 -14.18 11.37 16.27
CA ILE A 1072 -15.22 10.91 15.36
C ILE A 1072 -14.84 9.52 14.85
N ILE A 1073 -15.76 8.56 15.00
CA ILE A 1073 -15.61 7.20 14.50
C ILE A 1073 -16.66 6.97 13.41
N ALA A 1074 -16.22 6.77 12.18
CA ALA A 1074 -17.10 6.65 11.02
C ALA A 1074 -17.09 5.24 10.44
N TYR A 1075 -18.25 4.62 10.27
CA TYR A 1075 -18.34 3.33 9.58
C TYR A 1075 -17.99 3.50 8.10
N ALA A 1076 -16.96 2.80 7.65
CA ALA A 1076 -16.42 2.90 6.29
C ALA A 1076 -16.49 1.54 5.58
N PRO A 1077 -17.54 1.28 4.76
CA PRO A 1077 -17.63 0.07 3.95
C PRO A 1077 -16.40 -0.13 3.06
N CYS A 1078 -15.90 -1.36 3.02
CA CYS A 1078 -14.67 -1.70 2.31
C CYS A 1078 -14.86 -2.93 1.41
N ILE A 1079 -14.06 -3.03 0.35
CA ILE A 1079 -13.99 -4.22 -0.50
C ILE A 1079 -13.64 -5.48 0.31
N ASN A 1080 -12.90 -5.35 1.41
CA ASN A 1080 -12.54 -6.44 2.31
C ASN A 1080 -13.74 -7.02 3.08
N HIS A 1081 -14.85 -6.29 3.20
CA HIS A 1081 -16.10 -6.84 3.74
C HIS A 1081 -16.73 -7.87 2.78
N GLY A 1082 -16.45 -7.73 1.49
CA GLY A 1082 -17.03 -8.54 0.43
C GLY A 1082 -18.56 -8.41 0.39
N ILE A 1083 -19.04 -7.17 0.32
CA ILE A 1083 -20.47 -6.85 0.24
C ILE A 1083 -21.07 -7.52 -0.99
N LYS A 1084 -22.00 -8.47 -0.81
CA LYS A 1084 -22.55 -9.27 -1.92
C LYS A 1084 -23.29 -8.42 -2.96
N LYS A 1085 -23.89 -7.31 -2.54
CA LYS A 1085 -24.59 -6.35 -3.43
C LYS A 1085 -23.62 -5.43 -4.19
N GLY A 1086 -22.31 -5.51 -3.89
CA GLY A 1086 -21.25 -4.70 -4.50
C GLY A 1086 -21.06 -3.33 -3.85
N MET A 1087 -19.91 -2.70 -4.10
CA MET A 1087 -19.56 -1.38 -3.54
C MET A 1087 -20.45 -0.24 -4.03
N SER A 1088 -21.20 -0.45 -5.12
CA SER A 1088 -22.25 0.50 -5.56
C SER A 1088 -23.37 0.69 -4.52
N LYS A 1089 -23.43 -0.20 -3.52
CA LYS A 1089 -24.38 -0.18 -2.40
C LYS A 1089 -23.72 0.18 -1.07
N ALA A 1090 -22.49 0.68 -1.03
CA ALA A 1090 -21.81 1.05 0.22
C ALA A 1090 -22.68 1.92 1.15
N GLN A 1091 -23.34 2.95 0.62
CA GLN A 1091 -24.23 3.81 1.40
C GLN A 1091 -25.49 3.07 1.91
N THR A 1092 -26.03 2.14 1.11
CA THR A 1092 -27.11 1.26 1.58
C THR A 1092 -26.62 0.31 2.67
N GLU A 1093 -25.37 -0.17 2.60
CA GLU A 1093 -24.78 -1.03 3.62
C GLU A 1093 -24.62 -0.30 4.95
N GLU A 1094 -24.17 0.97 4.93
CA GLU A 1094 -24.15 1.84 6.13
C GLU A 1094 -25.55 2.02 6.72
N GLN A 1095 -26.57 2.22 5.87
CA GLN A 1095 -27.95 2.33 6.29
C GLN A 1095 -28.42 1.05 7.01
N LEU A 1096 -28.18 -0.11 6.39
CA LEU A 1096 -28.58 -1.40 6.95
C LEU A 1096 -27.87 -1.69 8.27
N ALA A 1097 -26.58 -1.37 8.37
CA ALA A 1097 -25.80 -1.54 9.59
C ALA A 1097 -26.40 -0.73 10.75
N VAL A 1098 -26.88 0.50 10.49
CA VAL A 1098 -27.55 1.32 11.53
C VAL A 1098 -28.94 0.80 11.85
N GLU A 1099 -29.74 0.45 10.85
CA GLU A 1099 -31.12 0.01 11.04
C GLU A 1099 -31.23 -1.30 11.84
N CYS A 1100 -30.33 -2.26 11.65
CA CYS A 1100 -30.35 -3.51 12.40
C CYS A 1100 -29.63 -3.42 13.75
N GLY A 1101 -29.02 -2.28 14.10
CA GLY A 1101 -28.28 -2.11 15.35
C GLY A 1101 -26.85 -2.65 15.34
N TYR A 1102 -26.32 -3.06 14.17
CA TYR A 1102 -24.90 -3.37 14.03
C TYR A 1102 -24.03 -2.14 14.33
N TRP A 1103 -24.43 -0.97 13.88
CA TRP A 1103 -23.77 0.29 14.16
C TRP A 1103 -24.77 1.26 14.81
N ASN A 1104 -24.33 2.12 15.72
CA ASN A 1104 -25.21 3.09 16.36
C ASN A 1104 -24.68 4.50 16.15
N ASN A 1105 -25.52 5.39 15.62
CA ASN A 1105 -25.15 6.80 15.51
C ASN A 1105 -25.44 7.50 16.84
N PHE A 1106 -24.45 8.19 17.40
CA PHE A 1106 -24.62 8.98 18.63
C PHE A 1106 -23.58 10.09 18.73
N ARG A 1107 -23.81 11.02 19.64
CA ARG A 1107 -22.90 12.11 19.98
C ARG A 1107 -22.85 12.30 21.50
N PHE A 1108 -21.65 12.48 22.03
CA PHE A 1108 -21.35 12.94 23.37
C PHE A 1108 -20.66 14.29 23.25
N ASN A 1109 -21.34 15.34 23.67
CA ASN A 1109 -20.85 16.72 23.63
C ASN A 1109 -20.72 17.27 25.06
N PRO A 1110 -19.49 17.33 25.61
CA PRO A 1110 -19.25 17.83 26.96
C PRO A 1110 -19.73 19.26 27.21
N ALA A 1111 -19.79 20.08 26.14
CA ALA A 1111 -20.18 21.48 26.16
C ALA A 1111 -21.68 21.72 25.88
N ALA A 1112 -22.46 20.68 25.61
CA ALA A 1112 -23.91 20.85 25.41
C ALA A 1112 -24.57 21.31 26.72
N GLU A 1113 -25.47 22.31 26.60
CA GLU A 1113 -26.40 22.66 27.67
C GLU A 1113 -27.47 21.56 27.77
N GLY A 1114 -27.63 21.00 28.96
CA GLY A 1114 -28.50 19.86 29.24
C GLY A 1114 -27.91 18.50 28.86
N ASN A 1115 -28.63 17.71 28.06
CA ASN A 1115 -28.24 16.33 27.76
C ASN A 1115 -26.93 16.28 26.95
N LYS A 1116 -25.86 15.83 27.59
CA LYS A 1116 -24.54 15.73 26.95
C LYS A 1116 -24.43 14.54 26.00
N PHE A 1117 -25.22 13.49 26.20
CA PHE A 1117 -25.27 12.32 25.32
C PHE A 1117 -26.58 12.30 24.52
N THR A 1118 -26.46 12.17 23.19
CA THR A 1118 -27.60 11.95 22.28
C THR A 1118 -27.40 10.65 21.52
N LEU A 1119 -28.34 9.71 21.67
CA LEU A 1119 -28.45 8.54 20.81
C LEU A 1119 -29.26 8.93 19.57
N ASP A 1120 -28.59 9.08 18.42
CA ASP A 1120 -29.20 9.56 17.18
C ASP A 1120 -29.85 8.41 16.37
N SER A 1121 -29.40 7.16 16.55
CA SER A 1121 -30.04 5.98 15.94
C SER A 1121 -31.35 5.60 16.63
N LYS A 1122 -32.28 5.03 15.86
CA LYS A 1122 -33.56 4.48 16.37
C LYS A 1122 -33.35 3.11 17.02
N GLU A 1123 -34.42 2.57 17.59
CA GLU A 1123 -34.46 1.19 18.06
C GLU A 1123 -34.13 0.20 16.92
N PRO A 1124 -33.19 -0.74 17.14
CA PRO A 1124 -32.79 -1.73 16.15
C PRO A 1124 -33.95 -2.61 15.66
N LYS A 1125 -33.95 -2.92 14.36
CA LYS A 1125 -34.72 -4.03 13.80
C LYS A 1125 -33.93 -5.33 13.97
N GLU A 1126 -34.02 -5.93 15.14
CA GLU A 1126 -33.23 -7.12 15.51
C GLU A 1126 -33.40 -8.27 14.50
N GLU A 1127 -34.61 -8.42 13.94
CA GLU A 1127 -34.93 -9.45 12.96
C GLU A 1127 -34.09 -9.37 11.66
N ASP A 1128 -33.51 -8.21 11.35
CA ASP A 1128 -32.69 -7.98 10.16
C ASP A 1128 -31.18 -8.23 10.42
N TYR A 1129 -30.76 -8.45 11.67
CA TYR A 1129 -29.33 -8.53 12.05
C TYR A 1129 -28.60 -9.67 11.33
N GLN A 1130 -29.17 -10.88 11.38
CA GLN A 1130 -28.59 -12.06 10.74
C GLN A 1130 -28.54 -11.91 9.21
N ALA A 1131 -29.53 -11.23 8.62
CA ALA A 1131 -29.57 -10.95 7.19
C ALA A 1131 -28.47 -9.97 6.77
N PHE A 1132 -28.15 -8.99 7.61
CA PHE A 1132 -27.01 -8.09 7.42
C PHE A 1132 -25.68 -8.87 7.41
N LEU A 1133 -25.43 -9.72 8.41
CA LEU A 1133 -24.22 -10.56 8.44
C LEU A 1133 -24.13 -11.46 7.19
N ASP A 1134 -25.23 -12.11 6.80
CA ASP A 1134 -25.28 -12.93 5.60
C ASP A 1134 -25.09 -12.14 4.29
N GLY A 1135 -25.25 -10.82 4.32
CA GLY A 1135 -25.00 -9.89 3.22
C GLY A 1135 -23.52 -9.70 2.87
N GLU A 1136 -22.62 -10.09 3.77
CA GLU A 1136 -21.19 -9.87 3.62
C GLU A 1136 -20.40 -11.19 3.58
N VAL A 1137 -19.40 -11.27 2.69
CA VAL A 1137 -18.57 -12.48 2.56
C VAL A 1137 -17.74 -12.72 3.82
N ARG A 1138 -17.30 -11.67 4.53
CA ARG A 1138 -16.52 -11.81 5.77
C ARG A 1138 -17.24 -12.59 6.88
N TYR A 1139 -18.57 -12.68 6.86
CA TYR A 1139 -19.31 -13.59 7.75
C TYR A 1139 -19.70 -14.87 7.03
N ASN A 1140 -20.23 -14.77 5.81
CA ASN A 1140 -20.74 -15.92 5.08
C ASN A 1140 -19.65 -16.98 4.79
N ALA A 1141 -18.38 -16.58 4.69
CA ALA A 1141 -17.24 -17.50 4.56
C ALA A 1141 -17.16 -18.47 5.75
N LEU A 1142 -17.30 -17.98 6.99
CA LEU A 1142 -17.32 -18.83 8.19
C LEU A 1142 -18.51 -19.79 8.18
N LYS A 1143 -19.71 -19.29 7.82
CA LYS A 1143 -20.93 -20.11 7.74
C LYS A 1143 -20.79 -21.29 6.79
N ARG A 1144 -20.04 -21.14 5.70
CA ARG A 1144 -19.74 -22.23 4.76
C ARG A 1144 -18.64 -23.17 5.26
N ALA A 1145 -17.61 -22.64 5.93
CA ALA A 1145 -16.47 -23.41 6.40
C ALA A 1145 -16.78 -24.22 7.67
N ASN A 1146 -17.49 -23.62 8.62
CA ASN A 1146 -17.86 -24.21 9.91
C ASN A 1146 -19.24 -23.66 10.37
N PRO A 1147 -20.35 -24.28 9.93
CA PRO A 1147 -21.71 -23.80 10.21
C PRO A 1147 -22.06 -23.72 11.71
N GLU A 1148 -21.59 -24.69 12.51
CA GLU A 1148 -21.84 -24.73 13.96
C GLU A 1148 -21.16 -23.56 14.67
N LYS A 1149 -19.87 -23.34 14.36
CA LYS A 1149 -19.11 -22.22 14.91
C LYS A 1149 -19.70 -20.87 14.47
N ALA A 1150 -20.13 -20.76 13.21
CA ALA A 1150 -20.79 -19.57 12.70
C ALA A 1150 -22.09 -19.27 13.46
N ALA A 1151 -22.95 -20.27 13.68
CA ALA A 1151 -24.19 -20.09 14.42
C ALA A 1151 -23.94 -19.57 15.84
N ARG A 1152 -22.97 -20.15 16.56
CA ARG A 1152 -22.56 -19.67 17.89
C ARG A 1152 -22.05 -18.23 17.86
N LEU A 1153 -21.13 -17.92 16.95
CA LEU A 1153 -20.49 -16.60 16.90
C LEU A 1153 -21.43 -15.51 16.39
N PHE A 1154 -22.36 -15.81 15.50
CA PHE A 1154 -23.32 -14.83 14.98
C PHE A 1154 -24.40 -14.52 16.02
N ALA A 1155 -24.88 -15.52 16.75
CA ALA A 1155 -25.77 -15.29 17.90
C ALA A 1155 -25.07 -14.45 18.99
N LYS A 1156 -23.79 -14.74 19.26
CA LYS A 1156 -22.97 -13.95 20.19
C LYS A 1156 -22.80 -12.50 19.70
N ASN A 1157 -22.51 -12.30 18.41
CA ASN A 1157 -22.35 -10.97 17.82
C ASN A 1157 -23.64 -10.14 17.92
N GLU A 1158 -24.79 -10.75 17.61
CA GLU A 1158 -26.11 -10.11 17.76
C GLU A 1158 -26.39 -9.70 19.21
N ALA A 1159 -26.18 -10.62 20.16
CA ALA A 1159 -26.34 -10.33 21.59
C ALA A 1159 -25.43 -9.18 22.06
N GLU A 1160 -24.16 -9.17 21.64
CA GLU A 1160 -23.22 -8.08 21.95
C GLU A 1160 -23.67 -6.73 21.38
N ALA A 1161 -24.28 -6.72 20.20
CA ALA A 1161 -24.82 -5.50 19.58
C ALA A 1161 -26.08 -4.98 20.30
N MET A 1162 -26.96 -5.87 20.75
CA MET A 1162 -28.15 -5.47 21.51
C MET A 1162 -27.79 -5.00 22.93
N GLU A 1163 -26.87 -5.69 23.61
CA GLU A 1163 -26.31 -5.22 24.89
C GLU A 1163 -25.64 -3.85 24.75
N ARG A 1164 -24.97 -3.61 23.61
CA ARG A 1164 -24.38 -2.31 23.29
C ARG A 1164 -25.45 -1.23 23.17
N TYR A 1165 -26.52 -1.47 22.41
CA TYR A 1165 -27.61 -0.51 22.29
C TYR A 1165 -28.28 -0.21 23.64
N ASP A 1166 -28.51 -1.23 24.46
CA ASP A 1166 -29.02 -1.07 25.83
C ASP A 1166 -28.10 -0.25 26.73
N TYR A 1167 -26.80 -0.45 26.62
CA TYR A 1167 -25.81 0.39 27.30
C TYR A 1167 -25.89 1.85 26.84
N LEU A 1168 -25.98 2.11 25.53
CA LEU A 1168 -26.10 3.48 25.00
C LEU A 1168 -27.39 4.16 25.46
N LYS A 1169 -28.51 3.43 25.56
CA LYS A 1169 -29.76 3.97 26.15
C LYS A 1169 -29.55 4.43 27.60
N LYS A 1170 -28.79 3.68 28.41
CA LYS A 1170 -28.48 4.08 29.79
C LYS A 1170 -27.64 5.35 29.86
N LEU A 1171 -26.79 5.60 28.85
CA LEU A 1171 -26.00 6.84 28.78
C LEU A 1171 -26.85 8.09 28.58
N ILE A 1172 -28.04 7.98 27.95
CA ILE A 1172 -28.99 9.09 27.84
C ILE A 1172 -29.39 9.58 29.24
N THR A 1173 -29.68 8.66 30.16
CA THR A 1173 -30.02 8.99 31.54
C THR A 1173 -28.80 9.44 32.33
N LEU A 1174 -27.66 8.75 32.19
CA LEU A 1174 -26.43 9.08 32.93
C LEU A 1174 -25.94 10.50 32.64
N TYR A 1175 -26.08 10.94 31.39
CA TYR A 1175 -25.65 12.27 30.92
C TYR A 1175 -26.81 13.22 30.63
N GLY A 1176 -27.99 12.91 31.17
CA GLY A 1176 -29.17 13.77 31.08
C GLY A 1176 -29.23 14.79 32.22
N GLU A 1177 -30.14 15.76 32.12
CA GLU A 1177 -30.54 16.59 33.28
C GLU A 1177 -31.43 15.77 34.24
N GLU A 1178 -31.26 15.95 35.55
CA GLU A 1178 -32.19 15.43 36.58
C GLU A 1178 -33.57 16.11 36.52
#